data_AF-A0A8J7PVW3-F1
#
_entry.id   AF-A0A8J7PVW3-F1
#
_cell.length_a   1.000
_cell.length_b   1.000
_cell.length_c   1.000
_cell.angle_alpha   90.00
_cell.angle_beta   90.00
_cell.angle_gamma   90.00
#
_symmetry.space_group_name_H-M   'P 1'
#
loop_
_entity.id
_entity.type
_entity.pdbx_description
1 polymer ?
#
loop_
_entity_poly.entity_id
_entity_poly.type
_entity_poly.pdbx_seq_one_letter_code
_entity_poly.pdbx_strand_id
1 'polypeptide(L)'
;MRQGGNRATRKSDGAAWWLVALLLLLPVQFAAAEGTLVRYPAYASKFVKARDVTVWLPEGYDAKGERLPVIYMHDGENLYDSSHSLSGANWGVDTTASRLISEGRMPRVIVVGIASTDLRGREYLPKKIYDRLPAETRAAIAKGWGGEPLSDAYLRFIVEELKPFVDRTYRTRPGRADTYVIGSSMGGLISFYAQAEYPQVFGASASLSMHWLLGSSREPRPDPAVYAPQVTQAFAGYLDASVLHPAGHRVYIDQGTATLDAFYRPYSLAFEDLIAARGWTRGSDFESRVFAGENHSEGAWNKRLATPLQFLFSPRVSATATVRPHTDAEHLAFLKRAQKPDDYLVGKFRHVDVLLLGEDHAVKQNLDFVAALIPKLYAAGVRNLVMEFGTEEDQNALDALVTAASFDEARARELMFRYNSMWSWKEYRELYRAAWAFNRTLTRGQPPFRIVNMSYRYDWSGFDGVRTPQSLAKIFPRGTPDAFRADLIARDILGRGEKALVLTGTLHAFTRFAMPETHADSDGFCLRTENALGNRLLRAYGERVGNVLLHQSLPNRPGAQPAFAQPGGGEIERLMRLNANAPAGFDLRGTPLGDVREPGYYSLCDEKLSLGEFFDGYVFLAPFWQLAPATPDPGFVDAANLQSALSQFPDPDWSPKPADLAGVEAHLQKMADDIERRYRAAQ
;
A
#
# COMPACT_ATOMS: atom_id res chain seq x y z
N MET A 1 14.51 9.81 -61.50
CA MET A 1 15.23 11.07 -61.27
C MET A 1 14.25 12.11 -60.74
N ARG A 2 14.65 12.86 -59.71
CA ARG A 2 14.43 14.30 -59.41
C ARG A 2 13.14 15.04 -59.87
N GLN A 3 12.51 15.68 -58.86
CA GLN A 3 12.11 17.11 -58.76
C GLN A 3 11.07 17.67 -59.78
N GLY A 4 10.09 18.52 -59.43
CA GLY A 4 9.63 19.07 -58.15
C GLY A 4 9.93 20.57 -57.93
N GLY A 5 8.91 21.42 -57.73
CA GLY A 5 9.07 22.82 -57.26
C GLY A 5 7.89 23.79 -57.43
N ASN A 6 7.57 24.52 -56.35
CA ASN A 6 6.81 25.81 -56.23
C ASN A 6 5.31 25.86 -56.65
N ARG A 7 4.37 26.51 -55.92
CA ARG A 7 4.29 27.85 -55.24
C ARG A 7 4.23 29.00 -56.27
N ALA A 8 3.43 30.07 -56.19
CA ALA A 8 2.81 30.83 -55.08
C ALA A 8 1.65 31.74 -55.64
N THR A 9 0.85 32.61 -54.96
CA THR A 9 0.64 33.02 -53.54
C THR A 9 -0.66 33.87 -53.36
N ARG A 10 -1.14 33.99 -52.09
CA ARG A 10 -1.86 35.14 -51.45
C ARG A 10 -3.38 35.42 -51.65
N LYS A 11 -3.88 36.09 -50.60
CA LYS A 11 -5.20 36.70 -50.30
C LYS A 11 -5.60 37.83 -51.31
N SER A 12 -6.80 38.43 -51.34
CA SER A 12 -7.68 38.81 -50.20
C SER A 12 -9.14 39.17 -50.54
N ASP A 13 -10.01 38.90 -49.56
CA ASP A 13 -11.18 39.65 -49.04
C ASP A 13 -12.35 40.08 -49.96
N GLY A 14 -13.59 39.80 -49.52
CA GLY A 14 -14.84 40.27 -50.13
C GLY A 14 -16.10 39.58 -49.57
N ALA A 15 -16.93 40.30 -48.81
CA ALA A 15 -18.17 39.84 -48.15
C ALA A 15 -19.43 40.14 -49.01
N ALA A 16 -20.60 39.49 -48.87
CA ALA A 16 -21.03 38.30 -48.13
C ALA A 16 -22.46 37.86 -48.56
N TRP A 17 -22.97 36.78 -47.92
CA TRP A 17 -24.37 36.43 -47.63
C TRP A 17 -25.15 35.41 -48.49
N TRP A 18 -25.59 34.37 -47.77
CA TRP A 18 -26.79 33.52 -47.89
C TRP A 18 -27.06 32.69 -49.16
N LEU A 19 -27.16 31.37 -48.92
CA LEU A 19 -27.95 30.42 -49.72
C LEU A 19 -28.68 29.48 -48.75
N VAL A 20 -29.92 29.08 -49.07
CA VAL A 20 -30.73 28.14 -48.29
C VAL A 20 -30.62 26.75 -48.90
N ALA A 21 -30.46 25.71 -48.08
CA ALA A 21 -30.65 24.33 -48.47
C ALA A 21 -31.29 23.53 -47.32
N LEU A 22 -32.37 22.82 -47.61
CA LEU A 22 -33.04 21.91 -46.69
C LEU A 22 -32.46 20.49 -46.89
N LEU A 23 -31.98 19.82 -45.84
CA LEU A 23 -31.59 18.41 -45.93
C LEU A 23 -31.74 17.67 -44.60
N LEU A 24 -32.43 16.54 -44.68
CA LEU A 24 -32.66 15.45 -43.72
C LEU A 24 -31.89 15.50 -42.39
N LEU A 25 -32.65 15.61 -41.28
CA LEU A 25 -32.17 15.38 -39.92
C LEU A 25 -31.87 13.88 -39.68
N LEU A 26 -30.68 13.44 -40.08
CA LEU A 26 -30.03 12.30 -39.45
C LEU A 26 -29.49 12.72 -38.07
N PRO A 27 -29.58 11.88 -37.02
CA PRO A 27 -28.90 12.17 -35.77
C PRO A 27 -27.38 12.15 -36.01
N VAL A 28 -26.71 13.27 -35.81
CA VAL A 28 -25.25 13.35 -35.85
C VAL A 28 -24.71 12.56 -34.66
N GLN A 29 -24.25 11.33 -34.93
CA GLN A 29 -23.46 10.57 -33.96
C GLN A 29 -22.10 11.24 -33.82
N PHE A 30 -21.96 12.09 -32.81
CA PHE A 30 -20.65 12.49 -32.31
C PHE A 30 -19.92 11.25 -31.77
N ALA A 31 -18.60 11.22 -31.94
CA ALA A 31 -17.76 10.16 -31.37
C ALA A 31 -17.93 10.11 -29.84
N ALA A 32 -17.78 8.91 -29.27
CA ALA A 32 -18.29 8.59 -27.94
C ALA A 32 -17.74 9.50 -26.82
N ALA A 33 -18.65 9.97 -25.97
CA ALA A 33 -18.33 10.35 -24.60
C ALA A 33 -18.21 9.08 -23.73
N GLU A 34 -17.40 9.13 -22.67
CA GLU A 34 -17.12 7.99 -21.78
C GLU A 34 -18.28 7.71 -20.79
N GLY A 35 -19.46 7.38 -21.33
CA GLY A 35 -20.70 7.14 -20.59
C GLY A 35 -21.89 7.91 -21.16
N THR A 36 -22.95 8.08 -20.36
CA THR A 36 -24.16 8.82 -20.75
C THR A 36 -24.69 9.67 -19.60
N LEU A 37 -24.85 10.97 -19.82
CA LEU A 37 -25.40 11.93 -18.86
C LEU A 37 -26.90 12.14 -19.09
N VAL A 38 -27.70 11.93 -18.05
CA VAL A 38 -29.15 12.23 -18.01
C VAL A 38 -29.39 13.35 -17.01
N ARG A 39 -29.87 14.51 -17.48
CA ARG A 39 -30.13 15.69 -16.63
C ARG A 39 -31.61 15.82 -16.28
N TYR A 40 -31.89 16.10 -15.01
CA TYR A 40 -33.19 16.44 -14.44
C TYR A 40 -33.13 17.87 -13.91
N PRO A 41 -33.43 18.88 -14.75
CA PRO A 41 -33.36 20.28 -14.35
C PRO A 41 -34.46 20.60 -13.34
N ALA A 42 -34.14 21.44 -12.34
CA ALA A 42 -35.06 21.89 -11.29
C ALA A 42 -35.89 20.77 -10.64
N TYR A 43 -35.27 19.63 -10.33
CA TYR A 43 -35.88 18.51 -9.60
C TYR A 43 -36.50 19.02 -8.29
N ALA A 44 -37.81 18.83 -8.15
CA ALA A 44 -38.59 19.35 -7.03
C ALA A 44 -38.44 18.50 -5.76
N SER A 45 -38.50 19.15 -4.60
CA SER A 45 -38.42 18.53 -3.28
C SER A 45 -39.46 19.15 -2.35
N LYS A 46 -39.92 18.36 -1.36
CA LYS A 46 -40.75 18.85 -0.24
C LYS A 46 -39.92 19.41 0.92
N PHE A 47 -38.62 19.17 0.95
CA PHE A 47 -37.73 19.50 2.06
C PHE A 47 -36.79 20.67 1.79
N VAL A 48 -36.42 20.88 0.52
CA VAL A 48 -35.42 21.88 0.11
C VAL A 48 -35.76 22.55 -1.23
N LYS A 49 -35.03 23.61 -1.57
CA LYS A 49 -35.19 24.33 -2.84
C LYS A 49 -34.88 23.42 -4.03
N ALA A 50 -35.72 23.45 -5.08
CA ALA A 50 -35.51 22.67 -6.30
C ALA A 50 -34.13 22.96 -6.93
N ARG A 51 -33.51 21.93 -7.52
CA ARG A 51 -32.12 21.95 -8.03
C ARG A 51 -31.94 20.98 -9.19
N ASP A 52 -30.87 21.15 -9.95
CA ASP A 52 -30.54 20.22 -11.02
C ASP A 52 -29.95 18.92 -10.44
N VAL A 53 -30.34 17.79 -11.02
CA VAL A 53 -29.76 16.48 -10.72
C VAL A 53 -29.26 15.87 -12.03
N THR A 54 -28.01 15.41 -12.05
CA THR A 54 -27.41 14.76 -13.23
C THR A 54 -27.02 13.33 -12.90
N VAL A 55 -27.56 12.36 -13.62
CA VAL A 55 -27.20 10.94 -13.49
C VAL A 55 -26.25 10.56 -14.63
N TRP A 56 -25.02 10.21 -14.29
CA TRP A 56 -24.08 9.57 -15.20
C TRP A 56 -24.23 8.05 -15.15
N LEU A 57 -24.32 7.45 -16.33
CA LEU A 57 -24.38 6.02 -16.57
C LEU A 57 -23.08 5.58 -17.24
N PRO A 58 -22.47 4.46 -16.81
CA PRO A 58 -21.23 3.98 -17.38
C PRO A 58 -21.46 3.43 -18.79
N GLU A 59 -20.40 3.35 -19.60
CA GLU A 59 -20.48 2.81 -20.96
C GLU A 59 -21.13 1.41 -20.97
N GLY A 60 -21.99 1.16 -21.96
CA GLY A 60 -22.74 -0.09 -22.11
C GLY A 60 -23.80 -0.34 -21.03
N TYR A 61 -24.28 0.69 -20.32
CA TYR A 61 -25.39 0.55 -19.38
C TYR A 61 -26.67 0.12 -20.12
N ASP A 62 -27.37 -0.89 -19.59
CA ASP A 62 -28.65 -1.40 -20.11
C ASP A 62 -29.71 -1.40 -19.01
N ALA A 63 -30.89 -0.84 -19.31
CA ALA A 63 -32.06 -0.86 -18.44
C ALA A 63 -32.63 -2.26 -18.18
N LYS A 64 -32.25 -3.28 -18.97
CA LYS A 64 -32.56 -4.71 -18.72
C LYS A 64 -31.40 -5.49 -18.10
N GLY A 65 -30.22 -4.88 -17.98
CA GLY A 65 -28.97 -5.52 -17.58
C GLY A 65 -28.79 -5.72 -16.07
N GLU A 66 -27.52 -5.87 -15.69
CA GLU A 66 -27.08 -6.01 -14.29
C GLU A 66 -27.52 -4.84 -13.41
N ARG A 67 -27.54 -5.06 -12.10
CA ARG A 67 -27.72 -3.99 -11.11
C ARG A 67 -26.34 -3.45 -10.71
N LEU A 68 -26.19 -2.13 -10.64
CA LEU A 68 -24.95 -1.42 -10.34
C LEU A 68 -25.00 -0.69 -8.98
N PRO A 69 -23.87 -0.53 -8.27
CA PRO A 69 -23.74 0.40 -7.16
C PRO A 69 -24.00 1.86 -7.59
N VAL A 70 -24.27 2.72 -6.61
CA VAL A 70 -24.59 4.15 -6.80
C VAL A 70 -23.75 5.05 -5.90
N ILE A 71 -23.15 6.09 -6.47
CA ILE A 71 -22.52 7.19 -5.73
C ILE A 71 -23.41 8.43 -5.85
N TYR A 72 -23.77 9.04 -4.73
CA TYR A 72 -24.35 10.39 -4.68
C TYR A 72 -23.21 11.40 -4.50
N MET A 73 -23.12 12.39 -5.39
CA MET A 73 -22.05 13.38 -5.37
C MET A 73 -22.61 14.80 -5.21
N HIS A 74 -22.04 15.56 -4.28
CA HIS A 74 -22.40 16.95 -4.06
C HIS A 74 -21.74 17.87 -5.10
N ASP A 75 -22.27 19.08 -5.27
CA ASP A 75 -21.80 20.08 -6.24
C ASP A 75 -21.82 19.56 -7.67
N GLY A 76 -22.95 18.96 -8.04
CA GLY A 76 -23.24 18.31 -9.33
C GLY A 76 -22.92 19.15 -10.57
N GLU A 77 -22.96 20.48 -10.44
CA GLU A 77 -22.57 21.44 -11.48
C GLU A 77 -21.09 21.36 -11.89
N ASN A 78 -20.20 20.90 -11.00
CA ASN A 78 -18.75 20.90 -11.18
C ASN A 78 -18.16 19.53 -11.55
N LEU A 79 -19.00 18.49 -11.66
CA LEU A 79 -18.51 17.11 -11.78
C LEU A 79 -18.02 16.75 -13.18
N TYR A 80 -18.72 17.25 -14.21
CA TYR A 80 -18.54 16.87 -15.61
C TYR A 80 -18.22 18.06 -16.53
N ASP A 81 -18.57 19.29 -16.12
CA ASP A 81 -18.44 20.50 -16.95
C ASP A 81 -17.57 21.53 -16.22
N SER A 82 -16.61 22.15 -16.92
CA SER A 82 -15.72 23.13 -16.31
C SER A 82 -16.33 24.53 -16.24
N SER A 83 -17.43 24.79 -16.96
CA SER A 83 -18.06 26.11 -17.10
C SER A 83 -18.63 26.72 -15.81
N HIS A 84 -18.78 25.93 -14.74
CA HIS A 84 -19.35 26.36 -13.45
C HIS A 84 -18.34 26.37 -12.29
N SER A 85 -17.12 25.87 -12.51
CA SER A 85 -16.13 25.61 -11.45
C SER A 85 -15.37 26.84 -10.96
N LEU A 86 -14.92 26.82 -9.70
CA LEU A 86 -14.16 27.90 -9.06
C LEU A 86 -12.74 28.04 -9.64
N SER A 87 -12.15 26.96 -10.18
CA SER A 87 -10.82 26.98 -10.78
C SER A 87 -10.79 26.87 -12.32
N GLY A 88 -11.94 26.87 -13.00
CA GLY A 88 -12.01 26.63 -14.45
C GLY A 88 -11.68 25.19 -14.87
N ALA A 89 -11.74 24.23 -13.94
CA ALA A 89 -11.56 22.80 -14.16
C ALA A 89 -12.67 22.01 -13.45
N ASN A 90 -13.17 20.94 -14.07
CA ASN A 90 -14.15 20.05 -13.45
C ASN A 90 -13.46 18.99 -12.55
N TRP A 91 -14.26 18.16 -11.87
CA TRP A 91 -13.74 16.98 -11.17
C TRP A 91 -13.33 15.84 -12.12
N GLY A 92 -13.81 15.83 -13.37
CA GLY A 92 -13.57 14.76 -14.35
C GLY A 92 -14.02 13.38 -13.84
N VAL A 93 -15.21 13.32 -13.23
CA VAL A 93 -15.72 12.11 -12.55
C VAL A 93 -15.96 10.98 -13.53
N ASP A 94 -16.55 11.29 -14.68
CA ASP A 94 -16.79 10.36 -15.79
C ASP A 94 -15.47 9.80 -16.34
N THR A 95 -14.50 10.65 -16.70
CA THR A 95 -13.19 10.19 -17.19
C THR A 95 -12.45 9.34 -16.15
N THR A 96 -12.51 9.73 -14.86
CA THR A 96 -11.84 8.99 -13.79
C THR A 96 -12.51 7.64 -13.54
N ALA A 97 -13.84 7.60 -13.50
CA ALA A 97 -14.60 6.37 -13.31
C ALA A 97 -14.45 5.42 -14.51
N SER A 98 -14.67 5.89 -15.74
CA SER A 98 -14.53 5.08 -16.96
C SER A 98 -13.14 4.47 -17.11
N ARG A 99 -12.08 5.26 -16.87
CA ARG A 99 -10.71 4.74 -16.86
C ARG A 99 -10.49 3.68 -15.78
N LEU A 100 -10.95 3.89 -14.55
CA LEU A 100 -10.77 2.88 -13.48
C LEU A 100 -11.63 1.63 -13.68
N ILE A 101 -12.78 1.75 -14.34
CA ILE A 101 -13.61 0.63 -14.77
C ILE A 101 -12.90 -0.19 -15.86
N SER A 102 -12.32 0.46 -16.87
CA SER A 102 -11.59 -0.23 -17.94
C SER A 102 -10.25 -0.83 -17.48
N GLU A 103 -9.59 -0.22 -16.50
CA GLU A 103 -8.44 -0.79 -15.78
C GLU A 103 -8.81 -1.94 -14.83
N GLY A 104 -10.11 -2.24 -14.63
CA GLY A 104 -10.58 -3.28 -13.72
C GLY A 104 -10.40 -2.96 -12.22
N ARG A 105 -10.12 -1.70 -11.88
CA ARG A 105 -9.78 -1.22 -10.52
C ARG A 105 -10.98 -0.74 -9.71
N MET A 106 -12.14 -0.59 -10.34
CA MET A 106 -13.43 -0.42 -9.69
C MET A 106 -14.54 -1.09 -10.52
N PRO A 107 -15.64 -1.57 -9.91
CA PRO A 107 -16.79 -2.05 -10.65
C PRO A 107 -17.51 -0.90 -11.38
N ARG A 108 -18.31 -1.26 -12.37
CA ARG A 108 -19.25 -0.35 -13.03
C ARG A 108 -20.20 0.27 -12.00
N VAL A 109 -20.48 1.56 -12.12
CA VAL A 109 -21.20 2.35 -11.10
C VAL A 109 -22.09 3.39 -11.77
N ILE A 110 -23.20 3.76 -11.13
CA ILE A 110 -24.02 4.93 -11.49
C ILE A 110 -23.62 6.11 -10.59
N VAL A 111 -23.41 7.30 -11.15
CA VAL A 111 -23.11 8.51 -10.35
C VAL A 111 -24.27 9.49 -10.45
N VAL A 112 -24.71 10.02 -9.31
CA VAL A 112 -25.82 10.96 -9.18
C VAL A 112 -25.25 12.27 -8.63
N GLY A 113 -24.93 13.21 -9.54
CA GLY A 113 -24.53 14.57 -9.19
C GLY A 113 -25.74 15.41 -8.76
N ILE A 114 -25.65 16.02 -7.58
CA ILE A 114 -26.68 16.85 -6.97
C ILE A 114 -26.18 18.29 -7.00
N ALA A 115 -26.79 19.15 -7.81
CA ALA A 115 -26.35 20.54 -7.91
C ALA A 115 -26.56 21.28 -6.58
N SER A 116 -25.65 22.21 -6.28
CA SER A 116 -25.75 23.08 -5.11
C SER A 116 -26.79 24.20 -5.32
N THR A 117 -27.04 25.00 -4.27
CA THR A 117 -27.94 26.16 -4.34
C THR A 117 -27.30 27.39 -3.70
N ASP A 118 -27.97 28.54 -3.80
CA ASP A 118 -27.72 29.74 -2.99
C ASP A 118 -27.72 29.49 -1.47
N LEU A 119 -28.26 28.36 -1.01
CA LEU A 119 -28.24 27.92 0.39
C LEU A 119 -27.12 26.90 0.70
N ARG A 120 -26.23 26.54 -0.26
CA ARG A 120 -25.18 25.50 -0.11
C ARG A 120 -24.47 25.52 1.24
N GLY A 121 -24.02 26.70 1.69
CA GLY A 121 -23.30 26.85 2.96
C GLY A 121 -24.11 26.42 4.19
N ARG A 122 -25.43 26.57 4.16
CA ARG A 122 -26.37 26.14 5.21
C ARG A 122 -26.83 24.70 5.00
N GLU A 123 -27.08 24.29 3.76
CA GLU A 123 -27.47 22.93 3.40
C GLU A 123 -26.37 21.89 3.67
N TYR A 124 -25.09 22.28 3.59
CA TYR A 124 -23.97 21.36 3.78
C TYR A 124 -23.33 21.42 5.18
N LEU A 125 -23.70 22.39 6.03
CA LEU A 125 -23.18 22.53 7.40
C LEU A 125 -23.85 21.49 8.32
N PRO A 126 -23.13 20.52 8.93
CA PRO A 126 -23.74 19.45 9.73
C PRO A 126 -24.45 19.96 10.98
N LYS A 127 -25.79 19.89 11.02
CA LYS A 127 -26.59 20.57 12.05
C LYS A 127 -26.27 20.09 13.46
N LYS A 128 -26.25 18.79 13.72
CA LYS A 128 -26.02 18.25 15.07
C LYS A 128 -24.59 18.45 15.58
N ILE A 129 -23.61 18.67 14.68
CA ILE A 129 -22.25 19.08 15.07
C ILE A 129 -22.26 20.57 15.39
N TYR A 130 -22.85 21.40 14.51
CA TYR A 130 -23.02 22.83 14.74
C TYR A 130 -23.71 23.12 16.09
N ASP A 131 -24.81 22.43 16.41
CA ASP A 131 -25.60 22.62 17.64
C ASP A 131 -24.81 22.35 18.94
N ARG A 132 -23.68 21.64 18.85
CA ARG A 132 -22.78 21.33 19.98
C ARG A 132 -21.69 22.37 20.22
N LEU A 133 -21.52 23.33 19.30
CA LEU A 133 -20.54 24.41 19.45
C LEU A 133 -21.01 25.48 20.45
N PRO A 134 -20.09 26.23 21.08
CA PRO A 134 -20.43 27.37 21.93
C PRO A 134 -21.35 28.38 21.24
N ALA A 135 -22.22 29.04 22.01
CA ALA A 135 -23.28 29.90 21.45
C ALA A 135 -22.74 31.05 20.57
N GLU A 136 -21.62 31.65 20.95
CA GLU A 136 -20.94 32.70 20.17
C GLU A 136 -20.39 32.15 18.85
N THR A 137 -19.72 31.00 18.89
CA THR A 137 -19.24 30.26 17.72
C THR A 137 -20.39 29.93 16.76
N ARG A 138 -21.52 29.45 17.28
CA ARG A 138 -22.74 29.18 16.50
C ARG A 138 -23.28 30.44 15.83
N ALA A 139 -23.40 31.54 16.57
CA ALA A 139 -23.86 32.82 16.04
C ALA A 139 -22.95 33.37 14.92
N ALA A 140 -21.62 33.25 15.08
CA ALA A 140 -20.64 33.67 14.07
C ALA A 140 -20.75 32.85 12.78
N ILE A 141 -20.86 31.51 12.88
CA ILE A 141 -21.02 30.61 11.73
C ILE A 141 -22.34 30.89 11.00
N ALA A 142 -23.46 31.01 11.74
CA ALA A 142 -24.77 31.30 11.15
C ALA A 142 -24.80 32.67 10.46
N LYS A 143 -24.19 33.72 11.06
CA LYS A 143 -23.99 35.03 10.41
C LYS A 143 -23.24 34.88 9.09
N GLY A 144 -22.09 34.19 9.09
CA GLY A 144 -21.24 34.02 7.90
C GLY A 144 -21.91 33.27 6.74
N TRP A 145 -22.88 32.39 7.03
CA TRP A 145 -23.64 31.63 6.04
C TRP A 145 -25.07 32.15 5.76
N GLY A 146 -25.50 33.24 6.40
CA GLY A 146 -26.85 33.80 6.19
C GLY A 146 -27.98 32.99 6.83
N GLY A 147 -27.73 32.33 7.96
CA GLY A 147 -28.72 31.69 8.81
C GLY A 147 -28.32 30.30 9.34
N GLU A 148 -29.21 29.73 10.15
CA GLU A 148 -29.09 28.39 10.76
C GLU A 148 -28.91 27.25 9.72
N PRO A 149 -28.25 26.13 10.08
CA PRO A 149 -28.06 24.98 9.19
C PRO A 149 -29.38 24.37 8.69
N LEU A 150 -29.34 23.80 7.49
CA LEU A 150 -30.45 23.14 6.79
C LEU A 150 -30.14 21.69 6.38
N SER A 151 -29.01 21.15 6.83
CA SER A 151 -28.49 19.84 6.40
C SER A 151 -29.42 18.67 6.68
N ASP A 152 -30.13 18.65 7.80
CA ASP A 152 -31.09 17.58 8.09
C ASP A 152 -32.18 17.49 7.01
N ALA A 153 -32.69 18.63 6.53
CA ALA A 153 -33.67 18.68 5.44
C ALA A 153 -33.06 18.31 4.08
N TYR A 154 -31.82 18.73 3.82
CA TYR A 154 -31.06 18.34 2.63
C TYR A 154 -30.83 16.83 2.55
N LEU A 155 -30.48 16.19 3.67
CA LEU A 155 -30.30 14.73 3.73
C LEU A 155 -31.63 13.98 3.58
N ARG A 156 -32.72 14.49 4.15
CA ARG A 156 -34.07 13.93 3.93
C ARG A 156 -34.49 13.98 2.46
N PHE A 157 -34.19 15.05 1.74
CA PHE A 157 -34.35 15.08 0.28
C PHE A 157 -33.58 13.95 -0.42
N ILE A 158 -32.31 13.71 -0.06
CA ILE A 158 -31.52 12.64 -0.66
C ILE A 158 -32.12 11.26 -0.35
N VAL A 159 -32.50 11.00 0.90
CA VAL A 159 -32.90 9.66 1.38
C VAL A 159 -34.37 9.32 1.12
N GLU A 160 -35.28 10.29 1.26
CA GLU A 160 -36.74 10.07 1.15
C GLU A 160 -37.29 10.37 -0.25
N GLU A 161 -36.63 11.21 -1.06
CA GLU A 161 -37.13 11.62 -2.38
C GLU A 161 -36.20 11.18 -3.53
N LEU A 162 -34.91 11.55 -3.50
CA LEU A 162 -34.00 11.35 -4.62
C LEU A 162 -33.54 9.89 -4.77
N LYS A 163 -32.99 9.26 -3.72
CA LYS A 163 -32.54 7.86 -3.79
C LYS A 163 -33.68 6.92 -4.18
N PRO A 164 -34.91 7.02 -3.61
CA PRO A 164 -36.05 6.23 -4.07
C PRO A 164 -36.45 6.51 -5.52
N PHE A 165 -36.22 7.71 -6.06
CA PHE A 165 -36.42 7.98 -7.49
C PHE A 165 -35.37 7.27 -8.36
N VAL A 166 -34.08 7.37 -7.99
CA VAL A 166 -32.98 6.71 -8.72
C VAL A 166 -33.14 5.19 -8.69
N ASP A 167 -33.47 4.60 -7.53
CA ASP A 167 -33.67 3.15 -7.34
C ASP A 167 -34.86 2.56 -8.12
N ARG A 168 -35.85 3.39 -8.49
CA ARG A 168 -36.97 3.00 -9.37
C ARG A 168 -36.65 3.18 -10.85
N THR A 169 -35.88 4.21 -11.19
CA THR A 169 -35.64 4.65 -12.57
C THR A 169 -34.46 3.92 -13.21
N TYR A 170 -33.48 3.50 -12.40
CA TYR A 170 -32.24 2.88 -12.86
C TYR A 170 -32.03 1.50 -12.25
N ARG A 171 -31.12 0.74 -12.85
CA ARG A 171 -30.71 -0.60 -12.40
C ARG A 171 -29.73 -0.49 -11.24
N THR A 172 -30.19 0.00 -10.10
CA THR A 172 -29.36 0.13 -8.89
C THR A 172 -29.27 -1.18 -8.10
N ARG A 173 -28.25 -1.28 -7.25
CA ARG A 173 -28.22 -2.13 -6.05
C ARG A 173 -28.59 -1.23 -4.86
N PRO A 174 -29.84 -1.27 -4.36
CA PRO A 174 -30.35 -0.22 -3.46
C PRO A 174 -29.90 -0.36 -1.99
N GLY A 175 -29.13 -1.40 -1.63
CA GLY A 175 -28.69 -1.65 -0.27
C GLY A 175 -27.43 -0.87 0.12
N ARG A 176 -27.22 -0.65 1.43
CA ARG A 176 -26.10 0.17 1.93
C ARG A 176 -24.73 -0.26 1.39
N ALA A 177 -24.52 -1.56 1.20
CA ALA A 177 -23.22 -2.10 0.78
C ALA A 177 -22.76 -1.59 -0.60
N ASP A 178 -23.69 -1.13 -1.44
CA ASP A 178 -23.50 -0.65 -2.81
C ASP A 178 -23.93 0.84 -2.99
N THR A 179 -24.19 1.56 -1.89
CA THR A 179 -24.63 2.97 -1.90
C THR A 179 -23.62 3.86 -1.17
N TYR A 180 -23.12 4.90 -1.83
CA TYR A 180 -22.02 5.75 -1.35
C TYR A 180 -22.30 7.25 -1.51
N VAL A 181 -21.53 8.09 -0.83
CA VAL A 181 -21.65 9.56 -0.89
C VAL A 181 -20.28 10.26 -0.93
N ILE A 182 -20.10 11.25 -1.81
CA ILE A 182 -18.81 11.96 -2.00
C ILE A 182 -19.03 13.46 -2.19
N GLY A 183 -18.12 14.27 -1.66
CA GLY A 183 -18.02 15.69 -1.96
C GLY A 183 -16.71 16.27 -1.45
N SER A 184 -16.42 17.52 -1.83
CA SER A 184 -15.25 18.25 -1.33
C SER A 184 -15.62 19.46 -0.51
N SER A 185 -14.69 19.99 0.31
CA SER A 185 -14.94 21.20 1.09
C SER A 185 -16.15 21.02 2.03
N MET A 186 -17.13 21.92 1.96
CA MET A 186 -18.45 21.75 2.59
C MET A 186 -19.16 20.47 2.12
N GLY A 187 -19.02 20.08 0.85
CA GLY A 187 -19.50 18.82 0.28
C GLY A 187 -18.92 17.59 0.99
N GLY A 188 -17.71 17.68 1.54
CA GLY A 188 -17.12 16.64 2.37
C GLY A 188 -17.79 16.54 3.74
N LEU A 189 -18.06 17.68 4.41
CA LEU A 189 -18.78 17.71 5.69
C LEU A 189 -20.14 17.01 5.57
N ILE A 190 -20.92 17.36 4.54
CA ILE A 190 -22.25 16.77 4.32
C ILE A 190 -22.18 15.31 3.86
N SER A 191 -21.11 14.86 3.20
CA SER A 191 -20.89 13.44 2.87
C SER A 191 -20.70 12.59 4.12
N PHE A 192 -19.82 13.02 5.03
CA PHE A 192 -19.63 12.33 6.31
C PHE A 192 -20.89 12.40 7.17
N TYR A 193 -21.57 13.55 7.22
CA TYR A 193 -22.82 13.71 7.97
C TYR A 193 -23.95 12.84 7.41
N ALA A 194 -24.09 12.72 6.08
CA ALA A 194 -25.03 11.82 5.42
C ALA A 194 -24.86 10.37 5.88
N GLN A 195 -23.60 9.90 5.94
CA GLN A 195 -23.30 8.55 6.41
C GLN A 195 -23.50 8.38 7.91
N ALA A 196 -23.19 9.39 8.73
CA ALA A 196 -23.33 9.33 10.18
C ALA A 196 -24.78 9.43 10.66
N GLU A 197 -25.65 10.09 9.89
CA GLU A 197 -27.11 10.17 10.11
C GLU A 197 -27.86 8.98 9.50
N TYR A 198 -27.41 8.47 8.36
CA TYR A 198 -28.07 7.39 7.62
C TYR A 198 -27.11 6.21 7.29
N PRO A 199 -26.43 5.58 8.27
CA PRO A 199 -25.52 4.46 8.02
C PRO A 199 -26.26 3.23 7.43
N GLN A 200 -27.54 3.06 7.74
CA GLN A 200 -28.42 2.07 7.10
C GLN A 200 -28.66 2.33 5.59
N VAL A 201 -28.28 3.50 5.07
CA VAL A 201 -28.41 3.90 3.66
C VAL A 201 -27.04 3.98 2.98
N PHE A 202 -26.04 4.61 3.60
CA PHE A 202 -24.72 4.84 2.99
C PHE A 202 -23.66 3.89 3.58
N GLY A 203 -23.18 2.95 2.78
CA GLY A 203 -22.12 2.03 3.19
C GLY A 203 -20.73 2.66 3.21
N ALA A 204 -20.53 3.80 2.56
CA ALA A 204 -19.27 4.55 2.63
C ALA A 204 -19.43 6.03 2.26
N SER A 205 -18.56 6.89 2.84
CA SER A 205 -18.37 8.27 2.40
C SER A 205 -16.93 8.61 2.03
N ALA A 206 -16.74 9.59 1.16
CA ALA A 206 -15.44 10.23 0.94
C ALA A 206 -15.52 11.76 0.97
N SER A 207 -14.61 12.38 1.73
CA SER A 207 -14.64 13.82 2.06
C SER A 207 -13.34 14.50 1.64
N LEU A 208 -13.30 15.05 0.43
CA LEU A 208 -12.07 15.61 -0.13
C LEU A 208 -11.82 17.05 0.35
N SER A 209 -10.66 17.38 0.90
CA SER A 209 -10.40 18.69 1.52
C SER A 209 -11.54 19.13 2.46
N MET A 210 -11.99 18.26 3.39
CA MET A 210 -13.17 18.55 4.23
C MET A 210 -13.05 19.92 4.91
N HIS A 211 -14.12 20.74 4.89
CA HIS A 211 -14.08 22.12 5.40
C HIS A 211 -14.18 22.20 6.94
N TRP A 212 -13.15 21.72 7.63
CA TRP A 212 -13.07 21.64 9.10
C TRP A 212 -13.31 22.95 9.84
N LEU A 213 -13.13 24.10 9.18
CA LEU A 213 -13.35 25.42 9.77
C LEU A 213 -14.83 25.73 10.03
N LEU A 214 -15.78 25.00 9.43
CA LEU A 214 -17.24 25.13 9.52
C LEU A 214 -17.87 26.49 9.12
N GLY A 215 -17.21 27.61 9.41
CA GLY A 215 -17.62 28.97 9.08
C GLY A 215 -17.29 29.39 7.64
N SER A 216 -17.92 30.48 7.21
CA SER A 216 -17.76 31.07 5.88
C SER A 216 -16.39 31.72 5.70
N SER A 217 -15.77 31.55 4.53
CA SER A 217 -14.48 32.16 4.16
C SER A 217 -14.52 33.68 4.00
N ARG A 218 -15.67 34.31 4.30
CA ARG A 218 -15.90 35.77 4.29
C ARG A 218 -15.69 36.43 5.66
N GLU A 219 -15.65 35.63 6.74
CA GLU A 219 -15.39 36.11 8.10
C GLU A 219 -13.91 35.90 8.48
N PRO A 220 -13.36 36.63 9.46
CA PRO A 220 -12.00 36.40 9.96
C PRO A 220 -11.81 34.95 10.44
N ARG A 221 -10.67 34.34 10.08
CA ARG A 221 -10.33 32.99 10.58
C ARG A 221 -10.09 33.04 12.09
N PRO A 222 -10.72 32.17 12.89
CA PRO A 222 -10.48 32.09 14.33
C PRO A 222 -9.10 31.48 14.63
N ASP A 223 -8.58 31.72 15.83
CA ASP A 223 -7.34 31.11 16.30
C ASP A 223 -7.49 29.57 16.38
N PRO A 224 -6.68 28.79 15.64
CA PRO A 224 -6.74 27.32 15.69
C PRO A 224 -6.55 26.75 17.11
N ALA A 225 -5.77 27.39 17.98
CA ALA A 225 -5.52 26.91 19.34
C ALA A 225 -6.78 26.95 20.22
N VAL A 226 -7.69 27.89 19.94
CA VAL A 226 -8.97 28.03 20.66
C VAL A 226 -10.12 27.32 19.91
N TYR A 227 -10.06 27.30 18.59
CA TYR A 227 -11.18 26.84 17.74
C TYR A 227 -11.15 25.35 17.42
N ALA A 228 -9.97 24.76 17.17
CA ALA A 228 -9.87 23.33 16.88
C ALA A 228 -10.39 22.44 18.04
N PRO A 229 -10.09 22.73 19.32
CA PRO A 229 -10.70 21.99 20.43
C PRO A 229 -12.23 22.03 20.45
N GLN A 230 -12.86 23.17 20.10
CA GLN A 230 -14.33 23.29 20.04
C GLN A 230 -14.92 22.42 18.92
N VAL A 231 -14.31 22.45 17.73
CA VAL A 231 -14.75 21.63 16.59
C VAL A 231 -14.56 20.14 16.91
N THR A 232 -13.39 19.74 17.41
CA THR A 232 -13.12 18.36 17.83
C THR A 232 -14.11 17.87 18.89
N GLN A 233 -14.39 18.68 19.92
CA GLN A 233 -15.37 18.32 20.96
C GLN A 233 -16.80 18.19 20.41
N ALA A 234 -17.19 19.05 19.47
CA ALA A 234 -18.48 18.97 18.80
C ALA A 234 -18.61 17.73 17.90
N PHE A 235 -17.54 17.33 17.20
CA PHE A 235 -17.47 16.06 16.47
C PHE A 235 -17.50 14.86 17.42
N ALA A 236 -16.75 14.90 18.53
CA ALA A 236 -16.70 13.84 19.53
C ALA A 236 -18.09 13.55 20.12
N GLY A 237 -18.70 14.55 20.75
CA GLY A 237 -20.03 14.41 21.35
C GLY A 237 -21.16 14.19 20.33
N TYR A 238 -20.90 14.37 19.03
CA TYR A 238 -21.80 13.94 17.95
C TYR A 238 -21.64 12.45 17.66
N LEU A 239 -20.41 11.96 17.50
CA LEU A 239 -20.13 10.54 17.23
C LEU A 239 -20.43 9.65 18.44
N ASP A 240 -20.35 10.16 19.67
CA ASP A 240 -20.83 9.48 20.89
C ASP A 240 -22.34 9.21 20.88
N ALA A 241 -23.09 9.95 20.05
CA ALA A 241 -24.53 9.78 19.85
C ALA A 241 -24.88 9.17 18.48
N SER A 242 -23.89 8.76 17.68
CA SER A 242 -24.10 8.14 16.36
C SER A 242 -24.01 6.62 16.45
N VAL A 243 -24.72 5.94 15.55
CA VAL A 243 -24.63 4.47 15.37
C VAL A 243 -23.69 4.09 14.20
N LEU A 244 -22.93 5.05 13.68
CA LEU A 244 -21.92 4.83 12.65
C LEU A 244 -20.69 4.09 13.25
N HIS A 245 -20.42 2.89 12.73
CA HIS A 245 -19.46 1.94 13.30
C HIS A 245 -18.69 1.24 12.16
N PRO A 246 -17.38 0.91 12.29
CA PRO A 246 -16.57 0.37 11.19
C PRO A 246 -17.10 -0.94 10.60
N ALA A 247 -17.85 -1.72 11.39
CA ALA A 247 -18.52 -2.95 10.95
C ALA A 247 -19.46 -2.76 9.74
N GLY A 248 -18.91 -2.91 8.54
CA GLY A 248 -19.63 -2.86 7.28
C GLY A 248 -19.78 -1.47 6.66
N HIS A 249 -19.11 -0.45 7.23
CA HIS A 249 -19.03 0.91 6.69
C HIS A 249 -17.59 1.26 6.27
N ARG A 250 -17.41 2.34 5.50
CA ARG A 250 -16.11 2.92 5.16
C ARG A 250 -16.10 4.44 5.27
N VAL A 251 -15.02 5.07 5.72
CA VAL A 251 -14.85 6.54 5.78
C VAL A 251 -13.51 6.92 5.13
N TYR A 252 -13.55 7.78 4.13
CA TYR A 252 -12.36 8.40 3.54
C TYR A 252 -12.36 9.91 3.80
N ILE A 253 -11.22 10.45 4.23
CA ILE A 253 -10.96 11.89 4.24
C ILE A 253 -9.65 12.19 3.49
N ASP A 254 -9.53 13.38 2.92
CA ASP A 254 -8.23 13.88 2.52
C ASP A 254 -8.09 15.40 2.68
N GLN A 255 -6.88 15.89 2.47
CA GLN A 255 -6.55 17.30 2.29
C GLN A 255 -5.27 17.47 1.48
N GLY A 256 -5.12 18.61 0.81
CA GLY A 256 -3.83 19.13 0.38
C GLY A 256 -3.03 19.75 1.54
N THR A 257 -2.07 20.62 1.20
CA THR A 257 -1.29 21.40 2.18
C THR A 257 -1.09 22.86 1.79
N ALA A 258 -1.73 23.34 0.72
CA ALA A 258 -1.62 24.72 0.22
C ALA A 258 -2.98 25.43 0.24
N THR A 259 -2.98 26.77 0.13
CA THR A 259 -4.19 27.62 0.15
C THR A 259 -5.03 27.42 1.42
N LEU A 260 -6.28 26.95 1.32
CA LEU A 260 -7.16 26.73 2.47
C LEU A 260 -6.82 25.44 3.24
N ASP A 261 -6.34 24.41 2.55
CA ASP A 261 -6.03 23.10 3.15
C ASP A 261 -4.84 23.14 4.12
N ALA A 262 -3.96 24.14 3.98
CA ALA A 262 -2.88 24.42 4.92
C ALA A 262 -3.37 24.60 6.38
N PHE A 263 -4.64 25.00 6.57
CA PHE A 263 -5.22 25.26 7.88
C PHE A 263 -5.95 24.05 8.48
N TYR A 264 -6.08 22.94 7.75
CA TYR A 264 -6.90 21.79 8.15
C TYR A 264 -6.19 20.76 9.03
N ARG A 265 -4.85 20.72 9.05
CA ARG A 265 -4.14 19.61 9.72
C ARG A 265 -4.43 19.46 11.23
N PRO A 266 -4.61 20.53 12.04
CA PRO A 266 -4.97 20.39 13.45
C PRO A 266 -6.32 19.70 13.69
N TYR A 267 -7.26 19.88 12.76
CA TYR A 267 -8.61 19.32 12.83
C TYR A 267 -8.65 17.88 12.29
N SER A 268 -7.97 17.62 11.18
CA SER A 268 -7.92 16.27 10.59
C SER A 268 -7.09 15.30 11.44
N LEU A 269 -6.03 15.75 12.13
CA LEU A 269 -5.35 14.96 13.17
C LEU A 269 -6.32 14.55 14.27
N ALA A 270 -6.91 15.54 14.95
CA ALA A 270 -7.79 15.29 16.07
C ALA A 270 -9.03 14.44 15.69
N PHE A 271 -9.45 14.46 14.42
CA PHE A 271 -10.48 13.57 13.89
C PHE A 271 -9.95 12.17 13.52
N GLU A 272 -8.73 12.03 12.98
CA GLU A 272 -8.05 10.73 12.81
C GLU A 272 -7.96 10.00 14.15
N ASP A 273 -7.52 10.68 15.20
CA ASP A 273 -7.40 10.15 16.56
C ASP A 273 -8.79 9.75 17.13
N LEU A 274 -9.79 10.62 16.96
CA LEU A 274 -11.17 10.41 17.39
C LEU A 274 -11.84 9.21 16.72
N ILE A 275 -11.52 8.95 15.45
CA ILE A 275 -12.03 7.83 14.66
C ILE A 275 -11.28 6.54 15.00
N ALA A 276 -9.95 6.58 15.12
CA ALA A 276 -9.15 5.44 15.58
C ALA A 276 -9.58 4.96 16.98
N ALA A 277 -9.82 5.87 17.91
CA ALA A 277 -10.34 5.56 19.26
C ALA A 277 -11.74 4.92 19.26
N ARG A 278 -12.48 4.96 18.13
CA ARG A 278 -13.77 4.26 17.91
C ARG A 278 -13.61 2.95 17.14
N GLY A 279 -12.40 2.39 17.09
CA GLY A 279 -12.10 1.07 16.51
C GLY A 279 -11.99 1.04 14.99
N TRP A 280 -11.92 2.20 14.33
CA TRP A 280 -11.73 2.29 12.88
C TRP A 280 -10.25 2.07 12.52
N THR A 281 -10.01 1.28 11.47
CA THR A 281 -8.67 0.82 11.07
C THR A 281 -8.25 1.45 9.75
N ARG A 282 -7.15 2.23 9.77
CA ARG A 282 -6.60 2.89 8.58
C ARG A 282 -6.16 1.85 7.55
N GLY A 283 -6.55 2.03 6.28
CA GLY A 283 -6.27 1.09 5.18
C GLY A 283 -7.28 -0.06 5.05
N SER A 284 -8.27 -0.17 5.96
CA SER A 284 -9.32 -1.20 5.94
C SER A 284 -10.71 -0.56 5.81
N ASP A 285 -11.18 0.07 6.89
CA ASP A 285 -12.49 0.73 6.99
C ASP A 285 -12.38 2.25 7.11
N PHE A 286 -11.22 2.78 7.51
CA PHE A 286 -10.90 4.19 7.47
C PHE A 286 -9.70 4.49 6.56
N GLU A 287 -9.64 5.70 6.02
CA GLU A 287 -8.48 6.19 5.29
C GLU A 287 -8.39 7.72 5.42
N SER A 288 -7.16 8.22 5.60
CA SER A 288 -6.87 9.66 5.59
C SER A 288 -5.59 9.92 4.81
N ARG A 289 -5.63 10.84 3.85
CA ARG A 289 -4.50 11.17 2.98
C ARG A 289 -4.19 12.66 2.96
N VAL A 290 -2.89 12.98 2.96
CA VAL A 290 -2.37 14.35 2.90
C VAL A 290 -1.53 14.50 1.64
N PHE A 291 -1.92 15.42 0.76
CA PHE A 291 -1.32 15.63 -0.56
C PHE A 291 -0.46 16.91 -0.56
N ALA A 292 0.85 16.72 -0.37
CA ALA A 292 1.81 17.82 -0.23
C ALA A 292 1.81 18.75 -1.46
N GLY A 293 1.65 20.05 -1.21
CA GLY A 293 1.61 21.09 -2.24
C GLY A 293 0.27 21.27 -2.95
N GLU A 294 -0.71 20.37 -2.77
CA GLU A 294 -2.03 20.52 -3.39
C GLU A 294 -2.88 21.60 -2.70
N ASN A 295 -3.72 22.26 -3.49
CA ASN A 295 -4.59 23.37 -3.08
C ASN A 295 -6.06 22.94 -2.96
N HIS A 296 -6.89 23.86 -2.46
CA HIS A 296 -8.33 23.65 -2.28
C HIS A 296 -9.08 24.00 -3.58
N SER A 297 -9.03 23.12 -4.58
CA SER A 297 -9.68 23.34 -5.89
C SER A 297 -10.11 22.06 -6.60
N GLU A 298 -11.06 22.20 -7.53
CA GLU A 298 -11.54 21.13 -8.41
C GLU A 298 -10.40 20.48 -9.19
N GLY A 299 -9.46 21.28 -9.71
CA GLY A 299 -8.26 20.79 -10.40
C GLY A 299 -7.24 20.06 -9.50
N ALA A 300 -7.38 20.10 -8.17
CA ALA A 300 -6.67 19.19 -7.26
C ALA A 300 -7.51 17.94 -6.97
N TRP A 301 -8.79 18.10 -6.65
CA TRP A 301 -9.70 16.98 -6.38
C TRP A 301 -9.76 15.99 -7.55
N ASN A 302 -9.81 16.46 -8.80
CA ASN A 302 -9.71 15.65 -10.02
C ASN A 302 -8.47 14.73 -10.02
N LYS A 303 -7.27 15.28 -9.77
CA LYS A 303 -6.00 14.53 -9.83
C LYS A 303 -5.98 13.35 -8.89
N ARG A 304 -6.54 13.53 -7.69
CA ARG A 304 -6.53 12.51 -6.63
C ARG A 304 -7.80 11.68 -6.52
N LEU A 305 -8.88 12.03 -7.22
CA LEU A 305 -10.21 11.38 -7.20
C LEU A 305 -10.17 9.85 -7.37
N ALA A 306 -9.17 9.35 -8.09
CA ALA A 306 -8.96 7.92 -8.24
C ALA A 306 -8.75 7.19 -6.90
N THR A 307 -8.20 7.86 -5.88
CA THR A 307 -7.88 7.33 -4.55
C THR A 307 -9.14 7.04 -3.71
N PRO A 308 -10.04 8.02 -3.44
CA PRO A 308 -11.30 7.73 -2.76
C PRO A 308 -12.16 6.74 -3.54
N LEU A 309 -12.26 6.86 -4.87
CA LEU A 309 -13.05 5.90 -5.67
C LEU A 309 -12.55 4.46 -5.46
N GLN A 310 -11.24 4.20 -5.56
CA GLN A 310 -10.69 2.87 -5.28
C GLN A 310 -10.99 2.42 -3.85
N PHE A 311 -10.76 3.25 -2.83
CA PHE A 311 -11.05 2.89 -1.43
C PHE A 311 -12.53 2.55 -1.19
N LEU A 312 -13.45 3.33 -1.75
CA LEU A 312 -14.90 3.09 -1.63
C LEU A 312 -15.32 1.76 -2.27
N PHE A 313 -14.60 1.28 -3.28
CA PHE A 313 -14.84 0.00 -3.98
C PHE A 313 -13.93 -1.16 -3.58
N SER A 314 -12.89 -0.93 -2.76
CA SER A 314 -11.99 -1.98 -2.29
C SER A 314 -12.76 -3.20 -1.77
N PRO A 315 -12.28 -4.43 -2.04
CA PRO A 315 -12.83 -5.63 -1.43
C PRO A 315 -13.00 -5.45 0.08
N ARG A 316 -14.16 -5.84 0.62
CA ARG A 316 -14.47 -5.66 2.04
C ARG A 316 -13.58 -6.59 2.86
N VAL A 317 -12.45 -6.07 3.36
CA VAL A 317 -11.74 -6.63 4.51
C VAL A 317 -12.71 -6.54 5.69
N SER A 318 -13.40 -7.65 5.96
CA SER A 318 -14.60 -7.61 6.78
C SER A 318 -14.23 -7.74 8.25
N ALA A 319 -14.03 -6.60 8.92
CA ALA A 319 -13.79 -6.51 10.37
C ALA A 319 -14.92 -7.08 11.27
N THR A 320 -15.99 -7.64 10.68
CA THR A 320 -17.06 -8.38 11.37
C THR A 320 -17.41 -9.73 10.73
N ALA A 321 -16.65 -10.17 9.73
CA ALA A 321 -16.48 -11.60 9.57
C ALA A 321 -15.60 -12.08 10.73
N THR A 322 -16.21 -12.73 11.73
CA THR A 322 -15.57 -13.93 12.24
C THR A 322 -15.47 -14.88 11.06
N VAL A 323 -14.36 -14.80 10.33
CA VAL A 323 -14.00 -15.81 9.34
C VAL A 323 -14.07 -17.13 10.09
N ARG A 324 -15.06 -17.96 9.75
CA ARG A 324 -15.20 -19.29 10.30
C ARG A 324 -13.85 -19.96 10.03
N PRO A 325 -13.12 -20.44 11.05
CA PRO A 325 -11.83 -21.09 10.84
C PRO A 325 -11.96 -22.14 9.75
N HIS A 326 -11.15 -21.99 8.70
CA HIS A 326 -11.19 -22.90 7.57
C HIS A 326 -10.88 -24.32 8.06
N THR A 327 -11.62 -25.29 7.55
CA THR A 327 -11.42 -26.68 7.92
C THR A 327 -10.16 -27.24 7.27
N ASP A 328 -9.57 -28.27 7.87
CA ASP A 328 -8.50 -29.07 7.26
C ASP A 328 -8.84 -29.49 5.82
N ALA A 329 -10.12 -29.77 5.52
CA ALA A 329 -10.57 -30.09 4.17
C ALA A 329 -10.43 -28.91 3.18
N GLU A 330 -10.68 -27.67 3.62
CA GLU A 330 -10.52 -26.46 2.82
C GLU A 330 -9.04 -26.10 2.64
N HIS A 331 -8.25 -26.16 3.73
CA HIS A 331 -6.80 -25.99 3.68
C HIS A 331 -6.13 -27.01 2.75
N LEU A 332 -6.48 -28.30 2.86
CA LEU A 332 -5.93 -29.36 2.00
C LEU A 332 -6.47 -29.28 0.56
N ALA A 333 -7.70 -28.82 0.33
CA ALA A 333 -8.20 -28.55 -1.02
C ALA A 333 -7.49 -27.36 -1.68
N PHE A 334 -7.00 -26.40 -0.88
CA PHE A 334 -6.12 -25.33 -1.34
C PHE A 334 -4.69 -25.82 -1.62
N LEU A 335 -4.06 -26.52 -0.67
CA LEU A 335 -2.69 -27.05 -0.81
C LEU A 335 -2.53 -28.05 -1.96
N LYS A 336 -3.57 -28.84 -2.28
CA LYS A 336 -3.60 -29.70 -3.49
C LYS A 336 -3.58 -28.93 -4.82
N ARG A 337 -3.73 -27.60 -4.79
CA ARG A 337 -3.59 -26.69 -5.94
C ARG A 337 -2.37 -25.79 -5.84
N ALA A 338 -1.54 -25.93 -4.80
CA ALA A 338 -0.29 -25.20 -4.69
C ALA A 338 0.66 -25.60 -5.83
N GLN A 339 1.51 -24.66 -6.23
CA GLN A 339 2.51 -24.90 -7.26
C GLN A 339 3.79 -25.49 -6.64
N LYS A 340 4.71 -25.99 -7.46
CA LYS A 340 6.06 -26.29 -6.97
C LYS A 340 6.74 -24.98 -6.52
N PRO A 341 7.56 -24.98 -5.46
CA PRO A 341 8.24 -23.79 -4.95
C PRO A 341 8.94 -22.92 -6.01
N ASP A 342 9.62 -23.57 -6.96
CA ASP A 342 10.38 -22.92 -8.03
C ASP A 342 9.48 -22.34 -9.12
N ASP A 343 8.52 -23.13 -9.62
CA ASP A 343 7.53 -22.68 -10.60
C ASP A 343 6.65 -21.54 -10.04
N TYR A 344 6.36 -21.57 -8.73
CA TYR A 344 5.61 -20.53 -8.02
C TYR A 344 6.34 -19.18 -8.00
N LEU A 345 7.58 -19.13 -7.52
CA LEU A 345 8.38 -17.90 -7.47
C LEU A 345 8.62 -17.32 -8.86
N VAL A 346 8.93 -18.18 -9.83
CA VAL A 346 9.10 -17.80 -11.24
C VAL A 346 7.79 -17.24 -11.82
N GLY A 347 6.64 -17.80 -11.45
CA GLY A 347 5.32 -17.33 -11.84
C GLY A 347 5.01 -15.89 -11.38
N LYS A 348 5.53 -15.44 -10.23
CA LYS A 348 5.30 -14.08 -9.70
C LYS A 348 5.84 -12.98 -10.61
N PHE A 349 6.91 -13.22 -11.35
CA PHE A 349 7.51 -12.24 -12.26
C PHE A 349 6.65 -11.90 -13.50
N ARG A 350 5.46 -12.51 -13.63
CA ARG A 350 4.39 -12.05 -14.53
C ARG A 350 3.68 -10.79 -14.04
N HIS A 351 3.75 -10.50 -12.73
CA HIS A 351 3.03 -9.41 -12.07
C HIS A 351 3.98 -8.42 -11.38
N VAL A 352 5.08 -8.90 -10.81
CA VAL A 352 6.12 -8.05 -10.20
C VAL A 352 7.38 -7.94 -11.07
N ASP A 353 8.15 -6.87 -10.85
CA ASP A 353 9.53 -6.74 -11.34
C ASP A 353 10.54 -7.09 -10.25
N VAL A 354 10.21 -6.81 -8.99
CA VAL A 354 11.01 -7.12 -7.80
C VAL A 354 10.23 -8.02 -6.87
N LEU A 355 10.80 -9.18 -6.53
CA LEU A 355 10.23 -10.13 -5.59
C LEU A 355 11.15 -10.27 -4.37
N LEU A 356 10.67 -9.85 -3.20
CA LEU A 356 11.38 -9.96 -1.93
C LEU A 356 11.16 -11.35 -1.32
N LEU A 357 12.24 -12.13 -1.21
CA LEU A 357 12.23 -13.47 -0.65
C LEU A 357 12.82 -13.41 0.77
N GLY A 358 11.93 -13.41 1.77
CA GLY A 358 12.29 -13.30 3.18
C GLY A 358 12.82 -14.60 3.75
N GLU A 359 14.01 -14.57 4.36
CA GLU A 359 14.65 -15.69 5.06
C GLU A 359 14.96 -15.40 6.54
N ASP A 360 15.15 -16.47 7.31
CA ASP A 360 15.65 -16.50 8.70
C ASP A 360 17.19 -16.62 8.78
N HIS A 361 17.83 -16.44 7.60
CA HIS A 361 19.25 -16.57 7.31
C HIS A 361 19.88 -17.94 7.58
N ALA A 362 20.92 -18.25 6.80
CA ALA A 362 21.79 -19.41 7.00
C ALA A 362 21.04 -20.75 7.20
N VAL A 363 19.88 -20.91 6.55
CA VAL A 363 19.17 -22.21 6.42
C VAL A 363 19.63 -22.83 5.11
N LYS A 364 20.33 -23.96 5.17
CA LYS A 364 21.01 -24.57 4.02
C LYS A 364 20.06 -24.80 2.83
N GLN A 365 18.90 -25.38 3.10
CA GLN A 365 17.91 -25.79 2.10
C GLN A 365 17.34 -24.58 1.34
N ASN A 366 17.23 -23.42 2.00
CA ASN A 366 16.78 -22.18 1.35
C ASN A 366 17.82 -21.68 0.35
N LEU A 367 19.10 -21.71 0.72
CA LEU A 367 20.20 -21.24 -0.12
C LEU A 367 20.49 -22.19 -1.29
N ASP A 368 20.49 -23.51 -1.03
CA ASP A 368 20.60 -24.54 -2.06
C ASP A 368 19.44 -24.43 -3.09
N PHE A 369 18.22 -24.11 -2.62
CA PHE A 369 17.05 -23.86 -3.47
C PHE A 369 17.20 -22.59 -4.32
N VAL A 370 17.64 -21.46 -3.76
CA VAL A 370 17.87 -20.23 -4.54
C VAL A 370 18.99 -20.43 -5.57
N ALA A 371 20.05 -21.18 -5.24
CA ALA A 371 21.09 -21.57 -6.20
C ALA A 371 20.52 -22.36 -7.39
N ALA A 372 19.66 -23.36 -7.11
CA ALA A 372 19.00 -24.17 -8.13
C ALA A 372 17.97 -23.39 -8.96
N LEU A 373 17.46 -22.26 -8.47
CA LEU A 373 16.44 -21.44 -9.12
C LEU A 373 16.99 -20.56 -10.26
N ILE A 374 18.30 -20.26 -10.25
CA ILE A 374 18.97 -19.34 -11.20
C ILE A 374 18.64 -19.62 -12.68
N PRO A 375 18.69 -20.86 -13.20
CA PRO A 375 18.37 -21.13 -14.61
C PRO A 375 16.90 -20.83 -14.96
N LYS A 376 15.96 -21.08 -14.03
CA LYS A 376 14.53 -20.78 -14.22
C LYS A 376 14.25 -19.28 -14.16
N LEU A 377 14.90 -18.55 -13.25
CA LEU A 377 14.87 -17.08 -13.24
C LEU A 377 15.35 -16.52 -14.58
N TYR A 378 16.47 -17.03 -15.10
CA TYR A 378 17.00 -16.58 -16.37
C TYR A 378 16.05 -16.85 -17.54
N ALA A 379 15.45 -18.06 -17.61
CA ALA A 379 14.45 -18.41 -18.61
C ALA A 379 13.21 -17.50 -18.56
N ALA A 380 12.82 -17.03 -17.38
CA ALA A 380 11.68 -16.11 -17.16
C ALA A 380 12.02 -14.61 -17.31
N GLY A 381 13.22 -14.27 -17.79
CA GLY A 381 13.63 -12.88 -18.02
C GLY A 381 14.19 -12.14 -16.79
N VAL A 382 14.26 -12.78 -15.63
CA VAL A 382 14.93 -12.24 -14.43
C VAL A 382 16.44 -12.36 -14.62
N ARG A 383 17.19 -11.26 -14.44
CA ARG A 383 18.64 -11.23 -14.72
C ARG A 383 19.50 -11.04 -13.48
N ASN A 384 18.89 -10.66 -12.36
CA ASN A 384 19.58 -10.33 -11.13
C ASN A 384 19.04 -11.18 -9.97
N LEU A 385 19.93 -11.80 -9.20
CA LEU A 385 19.71 -12.14 -7.81
C LEU A 385 20.32 -11.02 -6.97
N VAL A 386 19.50 -10.15 -6.41
CA VAL A 386 19.98 -9.14 -5.46
C VAL A 386 20.10 -9.82 -4.10
N MET A 387 21.25 -9.70 -3.46
CA MET A 387 21.57 -10.37 -2.21
C MET A 387 21.94 -9.34 -1.14
N GLU A 388 21.37 -9.51 0.05
CA GLU A 388 21.66 -8.66 1.22
C GLU A 388 23.14 -8.69 1.62
N PHE A 389 23.76 -9.84 1.48
CA PHE A 389 25.14 -10.13 1.84
C PHE A 389 26.09 -9.74 0.72
N GLY A 390 26.95 -8.77 0.99
CA GLY A 390 27.87 -8.19 0.00
C GLY A 390 27.77 -6.67 -0.07
N THR A 391 28.82 -6.05 -0.60
CA THR A 391 28.99 -4.59 -0.62
C THR A 391 28.95 -4.02 -2.04
N GLU A 392 28.20 -2.94 -2.27
CA GLU A 392 28.16 -2.20 -3.54
C GLU A 392 29.58 -1.80 -4.00
N GLU A 393 30.45 -1.45 -3.04
CA GLU A 393 31.88 -1.13 -3.27
C GLU A 393 32.66 -2.25 -3.98
N ASP A 394 32.16 -3.49 -3.98
CA ASP A 394 32.76 -4.66 -4.60
C ASP A 394 31.97 -5.24 -5.78
N GLN A 395 30.88 -4.58 -6.21
CA GLN A 395 30.00 -5.09 -7.26
C GLN A 395 30.76 -5.45 -8.56
N ASN A 396 31.70 -4.58 -8.99
CA ASN A 396 32.53 -4.83 -10.17
C ASN A 396 33.42 -6.09 -10.03
N ALA A 397 33.90 -6.39 -8.82
CA ALA A 397 34.72 -7.57 -8.56
C ALA A 397 33.86 -8.85 -8.47
N LEU A 398 32.60 -8.74 -8.03
CA LEU A 398 31.65 -9.83 -8.06
C LEU A 398 31.17 -10.13 -9.50
N ASP A 399 30.81 -9.10 -10.28
CA ASP A 399 30.45 -9.26 -11.70
C ASP A 399 31.61 -9.90 -12.50
N ALA A 400 32.87 -9.56 -12.17
CA ALA A 400 34.05 -10.21 -12.74
C ALA A 400 34.20 -11.67 -12.28
N LEU A 401 34.00 -11.98 -11.00
CA LEU A 401 34.07 -13.36 -10.47
C LEU A 401 33.03 -14.28 -11.13
N VAL A 402 31.78 -13.84 -11.24
CA VAL A 402 30.70 -14.65 -11.83
C VAL A 402 30.75 -14.73 -13.36
N THR A 403 31.72 -14.07 -14.01
CA THR A 403 31.96 -14.15 -15.46
C THR A 403 33.37 -14.66 -15.84
N ALA A 404 34.23 -14.95 -14.85
CA ALA A 404 35.60 -15.42 -15.05
C ALA A 404 35.69 -16.79 -15.75
N ALA A 405 36.84 -17.07 -16.38
CA ALA A 405 37.10 -18.35 -17.04
C ALA A 405 37.13 -19.55 -16.05
N SER A 406 37.55 -19.29 -14.81
CA SER A 406 37.59 -20.20 -13.66
C SER A 406 37.07 -19.48 -12.42
N PHE A 407 36.36 -20.18 -11.55
CA PHE A 407 35.93 -19.63 -10.27
C PHE A 407 37.10 -19.52 -9.28
N ASP A 408 37.15 -18.42 -8.53
CA ASP A 408 38.18 -18.16 -7.51
C ASP A 408 37.56 -18.20 -6.10
N GLU A 409 37.85 -19.27 -5.35
CA GLU A 409 37.37 -19.48 -3.98
C GLU A 409 37.90 -18.42 -3.01
N ALA A 410 39.15 -17.98 -3.19
CA ALA A 410 39.79 -17.01 -2.31
C ALA A 410 39.16 -15.64 -2.50
N ARG A 411 38.94 -15.23 -3.76
CA ARG A 411 38.19 -14.00 -4.07
C ARG A 411 36.73 -14.09 -3.62
N ALA A 412 36.07 -15.24 -3.77
CA ALA A 412 34.71 -15.45 -3.28
C ALA A 412 34.60 -15.30 -1.75
N ARG A 413 35.60 -15.79 -0.99
CA ARG A 413 35.72 -15.58 0.46
C ARG A 413 35.99 -14.11 0.79
N GLU A 414 36.94 -13.48 0.11
CA GLU A 414 37.34 -12.08 0.34
C GLU A 414 36.21 -11.07 0.05
N LEU A 415 35.31 -11.35 -0.90
CA LEU A 415 34.11 -10.56 -1.16
C LEU A 415 33.13 -10.57 0.03
N MET A 416 32.91 -11.72 0.66
CA MET A 416 32.03 -11.83 1.82
C MET A 416 32.66 -11.28 3.10
N PHE A 417 33.95 -11.57 3.35
CA PHE A 417 34.67 -11.10 4.53
C PHE A 417 34.67 -9.56 4.64
N ARG A 418 34.72 -8.87 3.49
CA ARG A 418 34.69 -7.39 3.41
C ARG A 418 33.28 -6.79 3.49
N TYR A 419 32.22 -7.60 3.58
CA TYR A 419 30.89 -7.17 4.02
C TYR A 419 30.72 -7.34 5.52
N ASN A 420 30.98 -8.55 6.03
CA ASN A 420 30.84 -8.90 7.44
C ASN A 420 31.85 -9.99 7.77
N SER A 421 32.78 -9.68 8.68
CA SER A 421 33.89 -10.56 9.06
C SER A 421 33.48 -11.86 9.77
N MET A 422 32.23 -11.96 10.24
CA MET A 422 31.67 -13.12 10.91
C MET A 422 30.63 -13.88 10.07
N TRP A 423 30.35 -13.43 8.84
CA TRP A 423 29.37 -14.10 7.95
C TRP A 423 30.00 -15.25 7.15
N SER A 424 30.53 -16.24 7.86
CA SER A 424 31.41 -17.30 7.30
C SER A 424 30.72 -18.34 6.41
N TRP A 425 29.40 -18.38 6.41
CA TRP A 425 28.58 -19.39 5.75
C TRP A 425 29.00 -19.70 4.31
N LYS A 426 29.17 -20.99 4.00
CA LYS A 426 29.59 -21.46 2.67
C LYS A 426 28.51 -21.21 1.62
N GLU A 427 27.26 -21.54 1.91
CA GLU A 427 26.16 -21.59 0.94
C GLU A 427 25.88 -20.25 0.25
N TYR A 428 26.06 -19.10 0.92
CA TYR A 428 25.92 -17.79 0.25
C TYR A 428 27.02 -17.55 -0.82
N ARG A 429 28.19 -18.20 -0.71
CA ARG A 429 29.23 -18.19 -1.77
C ARG A 429 29.00 -19.28 -2.82
N GLU A 430 28.29 -20.35 -2.48
CA GLU A 430 27.78 -21.29 -3.48
C GLU A 430 26.73 -20.63 -4.40
N LEU A 431 26.04 -19.56 -3.98
CA LEU A 431 25.27 -18.70 -4.89
C LEU A 431 26.18 -18.03 -5.94
N TYR A 432 27.34 -17.49 -5.56
CA TYR A 432 28.34 -16.97 -6.50
C TYR A 432 28.81 -18.06 -7.48
N ARG A 433 29.06 -19.28 -6.98
CA ARG A 433 29.43 -20.42 -7.83
C ARG A 433 28.29 -20.83 -8.77
N ALA A 434 27.04 -20.83 -8.30
CA ALA A 434 25.88 -21.20 -9.11
C ALA A 434 25.63 -20.20 -10.24
N ALA A 435 25.74 -18.89 -9.97
CA ALA A 435 25.69 -17.86 -11.00
C ALA A 435 26.86 -17.99 -12.00
N TRP A 436 28.08 -18.21 -11.52
CA TRP A 436 29.25 -18.49 -12.37
C TRP A 436 29.03 -19.72 -13.27
N ALA A 437 28.68 -20.86 -12.69
CA ALA A 437 28.50 -22.12 -13.39
C ALA A 437 27.37 -22.01 -14.43
N PHE A 438 26.27 -21.34 -14.10
CA PHE A 438 25.21 -21.03 -15.05
C PHE A 438 25.69 -20.11 -16.18
N ASN A 439 26.44 -19.04 -15.88
CA ASN A 439 27.01 -18.15 -16.88
C ASN A 439 27.98 -18.87 -17.84
N ARG A 440 28.67 -19.92 -17.40
CA ARG A 440 29.48 -20.79 -18.28
C ARG A 440 28.65 -21.61 -19.28
N THR A 441 27.33 -21.75 -19.09
CA THR A 441 26.40 -22.42 -20.04
C THR A 441 25.80 -21.48 -21.09
N LEU A 442 25.90 -20.17 -20.90
CA LEU A 442 25.28 -19.19 -21.81
C LEU A 442 26.00 -19.12 -23.17
N THR A 443 25.22 -18.89 -24.22
CA THR A 443 25.75 -18.71 -25.58
C THR A 443 26.36 -17.31 -25.75
N ARG A 444 27.39 -17.20 -26.59
CA ARG A 444 28.15 -15.95 -26.78
C ARG A 444 27.24 -14.80 -27.24
N GLY A 445 27.13 -13.77 -26.41
CA GLY A 445 26.31 -12.57 -26.66
C GLY A 445 25.02 -12.50 -25.83
N GLN A 446 24.65 -13.57 -25.13
CA GLN A 446 23.63 -13.48 -24.07
C GLN A 446 24.18 -12.69 -22.87
N PRO A 447 23.37 -11.83 -22.22
CA PRO A 447 23.79 -11.12 -21.01
C PRO A 447 23.94 -12.12 -19.85
N PRO A 448 24.93 -11.98 -18.97
CA PRO A 448 25.10 -12.86 -17.81
C PRO A 448 23.93 -12.74 -16.83
N PHE A 449 23.69 -13.79 -16.04
CA PHE A 449 23.00 -13.67 -14.77
C PHE A 449 23.93 -13.02 -13.75
N ARG A 450 23.44 -12.00 -13.04
CA ARG A 450 24.22 -11.21 -12.09
C ARG A 450 23.78 -11.49 -10.66
N ILE A 451 24.73 -11.38 -9.74
CA ILE A 451 24.44 -11.22 -8.32
C ILE A 451 24.76 -9.77 -7.95
N VAL A 452 23.80 -9.11 -7.31
CA VAL A 452 23.86 -7.67 -7.01
C VAL A 452 23.89 -7.48 -5.49
N ASN A 453 24.97 -6.87 -5.01
CA ASN A 453 25.14 -6.53 -3.60
C ASN A 453 24.27 -5.30 -3.28
N MET A 454 23.24 -5.45 -2.43
CA MET A 454 22.39 -4.31 -2.04
C MET A 454 22.91 -3.49 -0.85
N SER A 455 23.79 -4.07 -0.04
CA SER A 455 24.35 -3.40 1.14
C SER A 455 25.66 -2.70 0.80
N TYR A 456 26.27 -2.04 1.77
CA TYR A 456 27.54 -1.34 1.64
C TYR A 456 28.41 -1.61 2.88
N ARG A 457 29.67 -1.16 2.88
CA ARG A 457 30.56 -1.37 4.05
C ARG A 457 30.12 -0.54 5.26
N TYR A 458 29.71 -1.23 6.32
CA TYR A 458 29.53 -0.64 7.65
C TYR A 458 30.89 -0.54 8.37
N ASP A 459 31.04 0.42 9.29
CA ASP A 459 32.27 0.60 10.07
C ASP A 459 32.03 0.45 11.58
N TRP A 460 32.30 -0.74 12.11
CA TRP A 460 32.16 -1.06 13.52
C TRP A 460 33.42 -0.73 14.34
N SER A 461 34.51 -0.29 13.72
CA SER A 461 35.83 -0.15 14.36
C SER A 461 35.88 0.85 15.52
N GLY A 462 34.93 1.79 15.56
CA GLY A 462 34.78 2.79 16.61
C GLY A 462 33.51 2.66 17.46
N PHE A 463 32.81 1.51 17.45
CA PHE A 463 31.61 1.33 18.26
C PHE A 463 31.93 0.94 19.71
N ASP A 464 31.32 1.66 20.65
CA ASP A 464 31.47 1.52 22.11
C ASP A 464 30.25 0.87 22.79
N GLY A 465 29.28 0.41 22.00
CA GLY A 465 27.98 -0.10 22.45
C GLY A 465 26.88 0.98 22.56
N VAL A 466 27.22 2.27 22.54
CA VAL A 466 26.26 3.35 22.79
C VAL A 466 25.64 3.84 21.49
N ARG A 467 24.37 3.49 21.24
CA ARG A 467 23.63 3.93 20.04
C ARG A 467 23.10 5.35 20.20
N THR A 468 23.68 6.26 19.42
CA THR A 468 23.27 7.66 19.25
C THR A 468 23.19 7.97 17.75
N PRO A 469 22.50 9.04 17.31
CA PRO A 469 22.53 9.44 15.91
C PRO A 469 23.96 9.64 15.38
N GLN A 470 24.90 10.10 16.23
CA GLN A 470 26.28 10.37 15.88
C GLN A 470 27.16 9.11 15.81
N SER A 471 26.91 8.08 16.64
CA SER A 471 27.62 6.79 16.52
C SER A 471 27.03 5.93 15.39
N LEU A 472 25.70 5.91 15.25
CA LEU A 472 25.03 5.23 14.14
C LEU A 472 25.42 5.83 12.79
N ALA A 473 25.57 7.16 12.66
CA ALA A 473 26.04 7.78 11.42
C ALA A 473 27.52 7.48 11.08
N LYS A 474 28.34 7.05 12.05
CA LYS A 474 29.71 6.55 11.79
C LYS A 474 29.70 5.10 11.30
N ILE A 475 28.87 4.25 11.91
CA ILE A 475 28.70 2.84 11.52
C ILE A 475 28.02 2.74 10.15
N PHE A 476 27.07 3.63 9.88
CA PHE A 476 26.25 3.70 8.68
C PHE A 476 26.51 4.99 7.87
N PRO A 477 27.73 5.21 7.33
CA PRO A 477 28.14 6.46 6.69
C PRO A 477 27.39 6.78 5.38
N ARG A 478 26.59 5.84 4.84
CA ARG A 478 25.76 6.02 3.63
C ARG A 478 24.26 6.06 3.96
N GLY A 479 23.90 6.30 5.22
CA GLY A 479 22.51 6.32 5.70
C GLY A 479 22.00 4.95 6.15
N THR A 480 20.77 4.89 6.67
CA THR A 480 20.17 3.63 7.17
C THR A 480 20.18 2.53 6.11
N PRO A 481 20.59 1.28 6.42
CA PRO A 481 20.73 0.20 5.45
C PRO A 481 19.56 0.06 4.48
N ASP A 482 18.32 0.04 4.97
CA ASP A 482 17.14 -0.20 4.12
C ASP A 482 16.74 0.98 3.23
N ALA A 483 17.14 2.21 3.58
CA ALA A 483 17.03 3.33 2.64
C ALA A 483 18.03 3.14 1.49
N PHE A 484 19.29 2.85 1.81
CA PHE A 484 20.33 2.61 0.81
C PHE A 484 19.99 1.43 -0.12
N ARG A 485 19.57 0.29 0.44
CA ARG A 485 19.15 -0.91 -0.30
C ARG A 485 17.97 -0.61 -1.23
N ALA A 486 17.02 0.21 -0.79
CA ALA A 486 15.88 0.63 -1.60
C ALA A 486 16.32 1.52 -2.77
N ASP A 487 17.17 2.52 -2.50
CA ASP A 487 17.71 3.42 -3.53
C ASP A 487 18.59 2.69 -4.56
N LEU A 488 19.35 1.67 -4.13
CA LEU A 488 20.14 0.82 -5.01
C LEU A 488 19.26 -0.03 -5.93
N ILE A 489 18.25 -0.71 -5.40
CA ILE A 489 17.30 -1.52 -6.20
C ILE A 489 16.46 -0.61 -7.13
N ALA A 490 16.06 0.57 -6.65
CA ALA A 490 15.40 1.60 -7.44
C ALA A 490 16.25 2.02 -8.65
N ARG A 491 17.53 2.33 -8.42
CA ARG A 491 18.48 2.81 -9.43
C ARG A 491 18.88 1.72 -10.43
N ASP A 492 19.36 0.58 -9.93
CA ASP A 492 20.07 -0.41 -10.75
C ASP A 492 19.23 -1.59 -11.24
N ILE A 493 18.01 -1.77 -10.72
CA ILE A 493 17.05 -2.76 -11.23
C ILE A 493 15.87 -2.03 -11.88
N LEU A 494 15.05 -1.34 -11.07
CA LEU A 494 13.75 -0.81 -11.50
C LEU A 494 13.88 0.34 -12.51
N GLY A 495 14.88 1.21 -12.33
CA GLY A 495 15.22 2.31 -13.24
C GLY A 495 15.83 1.86 -14.57
N ARG A 496 16.30 0.61 -14.66
CA ARG A 496 16.78 -0.02 -15.91
C ARG A 496 15.70 -0.82 -16.64
N GLY A 497 14.51 -0.98 -16.04
CA GLY A 497 13.47 -1.89 -16.52
C GLY A 497 13.83 -3.37 -16.35
N GLU A 498 14.80 -3.68 -15.49
CA GLU A 498 15.23 -5.05 -15.19
C GLU A 498 14.36 -5.68 -14.09
N LYS A 499 14.46 -7.00 -13.94
CA LYS A 499 13.79 -7.77 -12.87
C LYS A 499 14.80 -8.43 -11.93
N ALA A 500 14.41 -8.56 -10.66
CA ALA A 500 15.22 -9.15 -9.60
C ALA A 500 14.43 -10.05 -8.64
N LEU A 501 15.00 -11.21 -8.33
CA LEU A 501 14.73 -11.88 -7.05
C LEU A 501 15.63 -11.25 -6.00
N VAL A 502 15.10 -10.94 -4.83
CA VAL A 502 15.80 -10.24 -3.74
C VAL A 502 15.85 -11.13 -2.52
N LEU A 503 17.01 -11.73 -2.21
CA LEU A 503 17.21 -12.55 -1.02
C LEU A 503 17.67 -11.67 0.14
N THR A 504 16.87 -11.62 1.21
CA THR A 504 17.07 -10.73 2.37
C THR A 504 16.35 -11.25 3.60
N GLY A 505 16.74 -10.77 4.78
CA GLY A 505 16.12 -11.14 6.05
C GLY A 505 14.64 -10.77 6.07
N THR A 506 13.82 -11.61 6.70
CA THR A 506 12.36 -11.45 6.75
C THR A 506 11.91 -10.05 7.20
N LEU A 507 12.63 -9.41 8.12
CA LEU A 507 12.32 -8.05 8.59
C LEU A 507 12.50 -6.95 7.52
N HIS A 508 13.39 -7.17 6.55
CA HIS A 508 13.61 -6.29 5.40
C HIS A 508 12.59 -6.55 4.28
N ALA A 509 12.06 -7.77 4.20
CA ALA A 509 11.13 -8.21 3.16
C ALA A 509 9.67 -7.73 3.37
N PHE A 510 9.32 -7.10 4.49
CA PHE A 510 7.97 -6.59 4.76
C PHE A 510 7.55 -5.49 3.77
N THR A 511 6.42 -5.67 3.08
CA THR A 511 5.88 -4.71 2.08
C THR A 511 4.72 -3.89 2.63
N ARG A 512 3.62 -4.56 3.00
CA ARG A 512 2.39 -3.95 3.57
C ARG A 512 2.31 -4.06 5.09
N PHE A 513 3.04 -5.02 5.67
CA PHE A 513 3.18 -5.12 7.12
C PHE A 513 4.04 -3.97 7.65
N ALA A 514 3.54 -3.26 8.66
CA ALA A 514 4.26 -2.23 9.40
C ALA A 514 4.74 -2.85 10.71
N MET A 515 6.05 -2.84 10.95
CA MET A 515 6.66 -3.57 12.07
C MET A 515 6.25 -2.95 13.42
N PRO A 516 5.77 -3.75 14.39
CA PRO A 516 5.43 -3.25 15.72
C PRO A 516 6.70 -2.97 16.54
N GLU A 517 6.68 -1.85 17.25
CA GLU A 517 7.68 -1.45 18.24
C GLU A 517 6.96 -1.03 19.53
N THR A 518 7.38 -1.55 20.68
CA THR A 518 6.80 -1.16 21.97
C THR A 518 7.44 0.13 22.49
N HIS A 519 6.67 1.22 22.57
CA HIS A 519 7.13 2.52 23.07
C HIS A 519 6.27 2.97 24.26
N ALA A 520 6.90 3.46 25.33
CA ALA A 520 6.24 3.72 26.62
C ALA A 520 5.34 4.97 26.63
N ASP A 521 5.48 5.84 25.64
CA ASP A 521 4.81 7.14 25.45
C ASP A 521 3.87 7.16 24.22
N SER A 522 3.65 6.02 23.58
CA SER A 522 2.72 5.85 22.45
C SER A 522 1.37 5.28 22.88
N ASP A 523 0.29 5.64 22.17
CA ASP A 523 -1.06 5.11 22.44
C ASP A 523 -1.10 3.58 22.29
N GLY A 524 -1.70 2.90 23.27
CA GLY A 524 -1.68 1.44 23.34
C GLY A 524 -0.29 0.82 23.53
N PHE A 525 0.72 1.63 23.85
CA PHE A 525 2.15 1.28 23.95
C PHE A 525 2.76 0.71 22.66
N CYS A 526 2.18 1.03 21.49
CA CYS A 526 2.68 0.57 20.21
C CYS A 526 2.89 1.70 19.19
N LEU A 527 4.11 1.77 18.66
CA LEU A 527 4.41 2.42 17.38
C LEU A 527 4.44 1.34 16.29
N ARG A 528 4.01 1.68 15.07
CA ARG A 528 4.22 0.83 13.88
C ARG A 528 5.09 1.54 12.87
N THR A 529 6.16 0.90 12.40
CA THR A 529 7.12 1.51 11.47
C THR A 529 7.11 0.82 10.10
N GLU A 530 6.95 1.62 9.06
CA GLU A 530 7.00 1.19 7.65
C GLU A 530 8.36 1.54 7.02
N ASN A 531 9.44 1.20 7.75
CA ASN A 531 10.81 1.61 7.46
C ASN A 531 11.66 0.55 6.74
N ALA A 532 11.13 -0.66 6.55
CA ALA A 532 11.85 -1.75 5.90
C ALA A 532 12.05 -1.52 4.39
N LEU A 533 13.01 -2.23 3.80
CA LEU A 533 13.31 -2.23 2.37
C LEU A 533 12.04 -2.46 1.54
N GLY A 534 11.24 -3.46 1.87
CA GLY A 534 9.99 -3.76 1.18
C GLY A 534 8.94 -2.66 1.30
N ASN A 535 8.80 -2.01 2.46
CA ASN A 535 7.85 -0.90 2.65
C ASN A 535 8.23 0.28 1.74
N ARG A 536 9.53 0.62 1.69
CA ARG A 536 10.06 1.70 0.86
C ARG A 536 9.83 1.44 -0.63
N LEU A 537 10.17 0.23 -1.09
CA LEU A 537 9.98 -0.18 -2.48
C LEU A 537 8.50 -0.23 -2.88
N LEU A 538 7.61 -0.78 -2.04
CA LEU A 538 6.17 -0.78 -2.31
C LEU A 538 5.60 0.64 -2.34
N ARG A 539 6.02 1.53 -1.42
CA ARG A 539 5.57 2.93 -1.38
C ARG A 539 5.96 3.72 -2.63
N ALA A 540 7.11 3.41 -3.23
CA ALA A 540 7.62 4.10 -4.42
C ALA A 540 7.16 3.48 -5.76
N TYR A 541 6.95 2.16 -5.82
CA TYR A 541 6.72 1.42 -7.07
C TYR A 541 5.42 0.61 -7.12
N GLY A 542 4.65 0.56 -6.03
CA GLY A 542 3.37 -0.15 -5.93
C GLY A 542 3.49 -1.64 -6.23
N GLU A 543 2.45 -2.19 -6.86
CA GLU A 543 2.30 -3.62 -7.18
C GLU A 543 3.38 -4.19 -8.14
N ARG A 544 4.35 -3.39 -8.59
CA ARG A 544 5.60 -3.87 -9.22
C ARG A 544 6.52 -4.59 -8.22
N VAL A 545 6.22 -4.50 -6.93
CA VAL A 545 6.95 -5.07 -5.80
C VAL A 545 6.01 -5.97 -5.00
N GLY A 546 6.46 -7.19 -4.67
CA GLY A 546 5.75 -8.12 -3.80
C GLY A 546 6.71 -8.94 -2.95
N ASN A 547 6.20 -9.64 -1.93
CA ASN A 547 7.03 -10.45 -1.04
C ASN A 547 6.54 -11.90 -0.88
N VAL A 548 7.49 -12.82 -0.65
CA VAL A 548 7.24 -14.23 -0.34
C VAL A 548 8.09 -14.64 0.85
N LEU A 549 7.48 -15.32 1.82
CA LEU A 549 8.14 -15.87 2.99
C LEU A 549 8.63 -17.30 2.69
N LEU A 550 9.92 -17.57 2.86
CA LEU A 550 10.42 -18.94 2.95
C LEU A 550 10.01 -19.54 4.30
N HIS A 551 9.61 -20.81 4.32
CA HIS A 551 9.26 -21.52 5.55
C HIS A 551 10.45 -21.55 6.51
N GLN A 552 10.26 -20.98 7.70
CA GLN A 552 11.34 -20.62 8.61
C GLN A 552 10.81 -20.37 10.03
N SER A 553 11.71 -20.29 11.02
CA SER A 553 11.38 -19.87 12.39
C SER A 553 11.10 -18.37 12.47
N LEU A 554 10.09 -17.96 13.25
CA LEU A 554 9.77 -16.55 13.51
C LEU A 554 9.99 -16.21 14.99
N PRO A 555 10.43 -14.97 15.34
CA PRO A 555 10.61 -14.57 16.73
C PRO A 555 9.32 -14.72 17.54
N ASN A 556 9.42 -15.32 18.73
CA ASN A 556 8.31 -15.50 19.65
C ASN A 556 8.09 -14.22 20.50
N ARG A 557 6.97 -14.13 21.24
CA ARG A 557 6.72 -13.00 22.15
C ARG A 557 7.83 -12.87 23.21
N PRO A 558 8.21 -11.65 23.63
CA PRO A 558 9.30 -11.46 24.59
C PRO A 558 9.13 -12.28 25.88
N GLY A 559 10.18 -12.98 26.29
CA GLY A 559 10.17 -13.87 27.46
C GLY A 559 9.61 -15.29 27.22
N ALA A 560 9.00 -15.57 26.06
CA ALA A 560 8.54 -16.92 25.72
C ALA A 560 9.71 -17.88 25.45
N GLN A 561 9.46 -19.18 25.65
CA GLN A 561 10.40 -20.25 25.33
C GLN A 561 9.69 -21.35 24.52
N PRO A 562 10.26 -21.82 23.40
CA PRO A 562 11.46 -21.31 22.74
C PRO A 562 11.31 -19.86 22.23
N ALA A 563 12.41 -19.13 22.15
CA ALA A 563 12.46 -17.73 21.71
C ALA A 563 12.10 -17.51 20.21
N PHE A 564 12.02 -18.60 19.44
CA PHE A 564 11.52 -18.63 18.07
C PHE A 564 10.48 -19.75 17.95
N ALA A 565 9.45 -19.55 17.13
CA ALA A 565 8.32 -20.46 16.95
C ALA A 565 8.12 -20.86 15.48
N GLN A 566 7.32 -21.91 15.26
CA GLN A 566 6.81 -22.27 13.94
C GLN A 566 5.74 -21.27 13.47
N PRO A 567 5.75 -20.83 12.19
CA PRO A 567 4.73 -19.95 11.63
C PRO A 567 3.31 -20.46 11.82
N GLY A 568 2.39 -19.53 12.09
CA GLY A 568 1.01 -19.87 12.41
C GLY A 568 0.84 -20.57 13.77
N GLY A 569 1.82 -20.41 14.68
CA GLY A 569 1.86 -21.17 15.94
C GLY A 569 2.03 -22.69 15.74
N GLY A 570 2.61 -23.11 14.61
CA GLY A 570 2.72 -24.52 14.20
C GLY A 570 1.59 -25.03 13.30
N GLU A 571 0.57 -24.22 13.02
CA GLU A 571 -0.55 -24.64 12.15
C GLU A 571 -0.10 -24.92 10.72
N ILE A 572 0.86 -24.17 10.17
CA ILE A 572 1.44 -24.45 8.85
C ILE A 572 2.10 -25.83 8.82
N GLU A 573 2.87 -26.18 9.85
CA GLU A 573 3.50 -27.50 9.98
C GLU A 573 2.47 -28.63 10.15
N ARG A 574 1.39 -28.40 10.89
CA ARG A 574 0.27 -29.34 11.00
C ARG A 574 -0.41 -29.59 9.66
N LEU A 575 -0.72 -28.52 8.92
CA LEU A 575 -1.39 -28.59 7.61
C LEU A 575 -0.49 -29.20 6.53
N MET A 576 0.80 -28.86 6.50
CA MET A 576 1.75 -29.45 5.56
C MET A 576 2.02 -30.94 5.86
N ARG A 577 2.03 -31.35 7.14
CA ARG A 577 2.08 -32.76 7.55
C ARG A 577 0.86 -33.56 7.05
N LEU A 578 -0.34 -32.98 7.11
CA LEU A 578 -1.54 -33.56 6.50
C LEU A 578 -1.48 -33.57 4.96
N ASN A 579 -0.74 -32.65 4.34
CA ASN A 579 -0.38 -32.64 2.93
C ASN A 579 0.88 -33.49 2.62
N ALA A 580 1.18 -34.50 3.44
CA ALA A 580 2.33 -35.41 3.32
C ALA A 580 3.71 -34.75 3.23
N ASN A 581 3.85 -33.53 3.78
CA ASN A 581 5.05 -32.67 3.70
C ASN A 581 5.49 -32.35 2.25
N ALA A 582 4.58 -32.37 1.28
CA ALA A 582 4.90 -32.09 -0.12
C ALA A 582 5.39 -30.63 -0.29
N PRO A 583 6.54 -30.38 -0.96
CA PRO A 583 7.04 -29.02 -1.21
C PRO A 583 6.03 -28.18 -2.01
N ALA A 584 5.74 -26.96 -1.56
CA ALA A 584 4.63 -26.16 -2.05
C ALA A 584 4.94 -24.65 -2.05
N GLY A 585 4.58 -23.96 -3.13
CA GLY A 585 4.52 -22.50 -3.21
C GLY A 585 3.09 -22.04 -3.46
N PHE A 586 2.61 -21.10 -2.64
CA PHE A 586 1.21 -20.65 -2.67
C PHE A 586 1.03 -19.20 -2.19
N ASP A 587 -0.01 -18.55 -2.71
CA ASP A 587 -0.46 -17.23 -2.24
C ASP A 587 -1.04 -17.32 -0.82
N LEU A 588 -0.87 -16.27 -0.03
CA LEU A 588 -1.48 -16.16 1.30
C LEU A 588 -2.75 -15.30 1.23
N ARG A 589 -2.66 -14.11 0.63
CA ARG A 589 -3.72 -13.08 0.65
C ARG A 589 -5.03 -13.57 0.05
N GLY A 590 -6.10 -13.57 0.87
CA GLY A 590 -7.43 -14.03 0.47
C GLY A 590 -7.51 -15.55 0.26
N THR A 591 -6.66 -16.32 0.93
CA THR A 591 -6.64 -17.79 0.87
C THR A 591 -6.74 -18.40 2.27
N PRO A 592 -7.20 -19.67 2.40
CA PRO A 592 -7.27 -20.33 3.70
C PRO A 592 -5.94 -20.38 4.47
N LEU A 593 -4.81 -20.46 3.76
CA LEU A 593 -3.47 -20.47 4.37
C LEU A 593 -3.01 -19.07 4.83
N GLY A 594 -3.59 -18.00 4.29
CA GLY A 594 -3.34 -16.64 4.74
C GLY A 594 -4.08 -16.29 6.03
N ASP A 595 -5.30 -16.80 6.21
CA ASP A 595 -6.15 -16.54 7.38
C ASP A 595 -5.65 -17.26 8.67
N VAL A 596 -4.59 -18.06 8.57
CA VAL A 596 -3.86 -18.64 9.70
C VAL A 596 -3.23 -17.50 10.52
N ARG A 597 -3.54 -17.43 11.82
CA ARG A 597 -3.02 -16.41 12.73
C ARG A 597 -1.57 -16.66 13.12
N GLU A 598 -0.76 -15.62 13.15
CA GLU A 598 0.60 -15.62 13.66
C GLU A 598 0.64 -15.09 15.10
N PRO A 599 0.89 -15.92 16.13
CA PRO A 599 0.87 -15.50 17.54
C PRO A 599 2.20 -14.92 18.06
N GLY A 600 3.28 -14.95 17.27
CA GLY A 600 4.62 -14.54 17.68
C GLY A 600 4.82 -13.04 17.90
N TYR A 601 6.08 -12.59 17.91
CA TYR A 601 6.49 -11.21 18.18
C TYR A 601 5.73 -10.17 17.35
N TYR A 602 5.51 -10.45 16.07
CA TYR A 602 4.85 -9.53 15.15
C TYR A 602 3.37 -9.26 15.48
N SER A 603 2.74 -10.09 16.34
CA SER A 603 1.38 -9.90 16.84
C SER A 603 1.26 -8.99 18.07
N LEU A 604 2.37 -8.46 18.60
CA LEU A 604 2.38 -7.67 19.85
C LEU A 604 1.38 -6.49 19.85
N CYS A 605 1.08 -5.93 18.68
CA CYS A 605 0.12 -4.85 18.52
C CYS A 605 -1.16 -5.24 17.75
N ASP A 606 -1.36 -6.53 17.47
CA ASP A 606 -2.58 -7.11 16.91
C ASP A 606 -2.61 -8.64 17.09
N GLU A 607 -3.39 -9.11 18.08
CA GLU A 607 -3.53 -10.54 18.36
C GLU A 607 -4.40 -11.31 17.35
N LYS A 608 -4.85 -10.64 16.28
CA LYS A 608 -5.56 -11.24 15.16
C LYS A 608 -4.70 -11.38 13.91
N LEU A 609 -3.47 -10.82 13.92
CA LEU A 609 -2.55 -10.81 12.78
C LEU A 609 -2.49 -12.17 12.07
N SER A 610 -2.76 -12.14 10.77
CA SER A 610 -2.77 -13.31 9.90
C SER A 610 -1.54 -13.34 8.97
N LEU A 611 -1.15 -14.53 8.51
CA LEU A 611 -0.02 -14.66 7.57
C LEU A 611 -0.27 -13.91 6.24
N GLY A 612 -1.53 -13.75 5.82
CA GLY A 612 -1.92 -12.94 4.67
C GLY A 612 -1.73 -11.43 4.85
N GLU A 613 -1.67 -10.92 6.07
CA GLU A 613 -1.30 -9.51 6.35
C GLU A 613 0.22 -9.32 6.42
N PHE A 614 0.96 -10.42 6.59
CA PHE A 614 2.40 -10.46 6.77
C PHE A 614 3.15 -10.53 5.43
N PHE A 615 2.72 -11.41 4.51
CA PHE A 615 3.31 -11.59 3.18
C PHE A 615 2.26 -11.84 2.09
N ASP A 616 2.56 -11.48 0.83
CA ASP A 616 1.71 -11.82 -0.31
C ASP A 616 1.67 -13.35 -0.57
N GLY A 617 2.78 -14.07 -0.32
CA GLY A 617 2.88 -15.51 -0.54
C GLY A 617 3.87 -16.27 0.35
N TYR A 618 3.88 -17.59 0.20
CA TYR A 618 4.66 -18.52 1.02
C TYR A 618 5.34 -19.60 0.16
N VAL A 619 6.49 -20.09 0.62
CA VAL A 619 7.20 -21.25 0.06
C VAL A 619 7.61 -22.22 1.16
N PHE A 620 7.02 -23.41 1.16
CA PHE A 620 7.43 -24.55 1.98
C PHE A 620 8.33 -25.48 1.15
N LEU A 621 9.59 -25.61 1.53
CA LEU A 621 10.55 -26.54 0.90
C LEU A 621 10.54 -27.91 1.58
N ALA A 622 10.59 -27.92 2.91
CA ALA A 622 10.61 -29.10 3.77
C ALA A 622 10.19 -28.67 5.20
N PRO A 623 9.70 -29.59 6.05
CA PRO A 623 9.39 -29.29 7.45
C PRO A 623 10.66 -29.00 8.27
N PHE A 624 10.52 -28.32 9.40
CA PHE A 624 11.61 -27.83 10.27
C PHE A 624 12.64 -28.91 10.59
N TRP A 625 12.21 -30.14 10.87
CA TRP A 625 13.11 -31.25 11.21
C TRP A 625 13.99 -31.76 10.05
N GLN A 626 13.76 -31.26 8.82
CA GLN A 626 14.63 -31.44 7.66
C GLN A 626 15.43 -30.19 7.30
N LEU A 627 15.18 -29.05 7.95
CA LEU A 627 15.93 -27.81 7.79
C LEU A 627 17.18 -27.84 8.68
N ALA A 628 18.30 -27.33 8.16
CA ALA A 628 19.61 -27.40 8.79
C ALA A 628 20.36 -26.06 8.66
N PRO A 629 21.30 -25.75 9.57
CA PRO A 629 22.22 -24.63 9.35
C PRO A 629 23.00 -24.78 8.05
N ALA A 630 23.32 -23.65 7.43
CA ALA A 630 24.38 -23.53 6.43
C ALA A 630 25.72 -23.96 7.05
N THR A 631 26.67 -24.34 6.20
CA THR A 631 27.97 -24.85 6.63
C THR A 631 28.88 -23.68 7.02
N PRO A 632 29.40 -23.58 8.26
CA PRO A 632 30.45 -22.61 8.59
C PRO A 632 31.72 -22.90 7.79
N ASP A 633 32.46 -21.86 7.41
CA ASP A 633 33.80 -22.00 6.82
C ASP A 633 34.87 -21.69 7.88
N PRO A 634 35.56 -22.71 8.43
CA PRO A 634 36.60 -22.48 9.43
C PRO A 634 37.82 -21.75 8.86
N GLY A 635 37.95 -21.67 7.53
CA GLY A 635 38.99 -20.86 6.87
C GLY A 635 38.53 -19.44 6.52
N PHE A 636 37.39 -18.96 7.04
CA PHE A 636 36.90 -17.59 6.77
C PHE A 636 37.66 -16.53 7.57
N VAL A 637 37.93 -16.83 8.84
CA VAL A 637 38.82 -16.05 9.71
C VAL A 637 40.05 -16.90 10.00
N ASP A 638 41.23 -16.31 9.93
CA ASP A 638 42.50 -16.98 10.16
C ASP A 638 43.50 -16.07 10.88
N ALA A 639 44.69 -16.59 11.21
CA ALA A 639 45.72 -15.81 11.91
C ALA A 639 46.25 -14.59 11.12
N ALA A 640 46.03 -14.51 9.80
CA ALA A 640 46.45 -13.39 8.97
C ALA A 640 45.38 -12.28 8.91
N ASN A 641 44.09 -12.64 8.95
CA ASN A 641 42.98 -11.67 8.88
C ASN A 641 42.31 -11.35 10.23
N LEU A 642 42.60 -12.10 11.32
CA LEU A 642 41.97 -11.99 12.64
C LEU A 642 41.86 -10.54 13.15
N GLN A 643 42.92 -9.74 13.07
CA GLN A 643 42.88 -8.34 13.56
C GLN A 643 41.89 -7.46 12.78
N SER A 644 41.71 -7.71 11.48
CA SER A 644 40.66 -7.08 10.68
C SER A 644 39.28 -7.66 10.97
N ALA A 645 39.19 -8.95 11.32
CA ALA A 645 37.94 -9.59 11.67
C ALA A 645 37.38 -9.08 12.99
N LEU A 646 38.25 -8.90 13.99
CA LEU A 646 37.91 -8.35 15.31
C LEU A 646 37.67 -6.84 15.27
N SER A 647 38.41 -6.06 14.45
CA SER A 647 38.15 -4.62 14.35
C SER A 647 36.80 -4.31 13.72
N GLN A 648 36.35 -5.10 12.74
CA GLN A 648 35.03 -5.00 12.11
C GLN A 648 34.01 -6.02 12.67
N PHE A 649 34.20 -6.49 13.91
CA PHE A 649 33.20 -7.34 14.55
C PHE A 649 31.89 -6.56 14.75
N PRO A 650 30.73 -7.09 14.33
CA PRO A 650 29.45 -6.40 14.39
C PRO A 650 28.93 -6.23 15.83
N ASP A 651 27.74 -5.64 15.95
CA ASP A 651 27.10 -5.21 17.21
C ASP A 651 27.29 -6.18 18.40
N PRO A 652 28.01 -5.78 19.48
CA PRO A 652 28.31 -6.64 20.62
C PRO A 652 27.08 -7.04 21.45
N ASP A 653 25.93 -6.36 21.28
CA ASP A 653 24.68 -6.78 21.91
C ASP A 653 24.13 -8.10 21.29
N TRP A 654 24.59 -8.49 20.10
CA TRP A 654 24.21 -9.76 19.46
C TRP A 654 25.05 -10.93 19.98
N SER A 655 26.33 -10.69 20.31
CA SER A 655 27.24 -11.65 20.95
C SER A 655 28.49 -10.94 21.47
N PRO A 656 29.08 -11.39 22.59
CA PRO A 656 30.37 -10.88 23.06
C PRO A 656 31.45 -11.01 21.97
N LYS A 657 32.17 -9.92 21.73
CA LYS A 657 33.28 -9.86 20.76
C LYS A 657 34.39 -10.86 21.15
N PRO A 658 34.81 -11.78 20.25
CA PRO A 658 35.92 -12.69 20.50
C PRO A 658 37.25 -11.98 20.78
N ALA A 659 38.12 -12.63 21.55
CA ALA A 659 39.46 -12.14 21.88
C ALA A 659 40.55 -12.71 20.94
N ASP A 660 40.34 -13.91 20.42
CA ASP A 660 41.29 -14.67 19.60
C ASP A 660 40.57 -15.56 18.56
N LEU A 661 41.33 -16.34 17.80
CA LEU A 661 40.80 -17.21 16.75
C LEU A 661 39.90 -18.33 17.30
N ALA A 662 40.21 -18.91 18.46
CA ALA A 662 39.39 -19.96 19.07
C ALA A 662 38.04 -19.40 19.55
N GLY A 663 38.01 -18.16 20.03
CA GLY A 663 36.78 -17.42 20.31
C GLY A 663 35.94 -17.15 19.05
N VAL A 664 36.58 -16.93 17.90
CA VAL A 664 35.86 -16.78 16.60
C VAL A 664 35.30 -18.13 16.15
N GLU A 665 36.09 -19.21 16.19
CA GLU A 665 35.62 -20.58 15.87
C GLU A 665 34.42 -20.96 16.75
N ALA A 666 34.49 -20.70 18.05
CA ALA A 666 33.40 -20.95 18.99
C ALA A 666 32.16 -20.07 18.72
N HIS A 667 32.34 -18.81 18.32
CA HIS A 667 31.23 -17.94 17.92
C HIS A 667 30.52 -18.45 16.66
N LEU A 668 31.27 -18.83 15.63
CA LEU A 668 30.72 -19.37 14.38
C LEU A 668 30.01 -20.73 14.60
N GLN A 669 30.59 -21.62 15.42
CA GLN A 669 29.93 -22.87 15.80
C GLN A 669 28.64 -22.60 16.58
N LYS A 670 28.66 -21.69 17.56
CA LYS A 670 27.44 -21.29 18.30
C LYS A 670 26.35 -20.79 17.36
N MET A 671 26.66 -20.00 16.34
CA MET A 671 25.64 -19.56 15.37
C MET A 671 24.99 -20.73 14.63
N ALA A 672 25.76 -21.75 14.26
CA ALA A 672 25.24 -22.96 13.62
C ALA A 672 24.40 -23.80 14.59
N ASP A 673 24.89 -23.98 15.82
CA ASP A 673 24.17 -24.68 16.90
C ASP A 673 22.86 -23.96 17.25
N ASP A 674 22.83 -22.63 17.24
CA ASP A 674 21.64 -21.83 17.53
C ASP A 674 20.57 -22.02 16.45
N ILE A 675 20.95 -22.01 15.18
CA ILE A 675 20.05 -22.34 14.06
C ILE A 675 19.58 -23.80 14.18
N GLU A 676 20.48 -24.76 14.39
CA GLU A 676 20.12 -26.17 14.55
C GLU A 676 19.13 -26.38 15.70
N ARG A 677 19.33 -25.73 16.85
CA ARG A 677 18.39 -25.82 17.98
C ARG A 677 17.02 -25.21 17.65
N ARG A 678 16.93 -24.12 16.88
CA ARG A 678 15.64 -23.55 16.44
C ARG A 678 14.84 -24.52 15.57
N TYR A 679 15.48 -25.25 14.66
CA TYR A 679 14.82 -26.19 13.76
C TYR A 679 14.63 -27.61 14.35
N ARG A 680 15.48 -28.04 15.30
CA ARG A 680 15.31 -29.29 16.04
C ARG A 680 14.33 -29.22 17.21
N ALA A 681 14.20 -28.08 17.90
CA ALA A 681 13.27 -27.91 19.03
C ALA A 681 11.78 -27.83 18.61
N ALA A 682 11.51 -28.11 17.33
CA ALA A 682 10.19 -28.10 16.71
C ALA A 682 9.72 -29.52 16.29
N GLN A 683 10.38 -30.56 16.85
CA GLN A 683 10.02 -31.99 16.77
C GLN A 683 9.05 -32.38 17.89
#